data_AF-A0A7W0TAP6-F1
#
_entry.id   AF-A0A7W0TAP6-F1
#
_cell.length_a   1.000
_cell.length_b   1.000
_cell.length_c   1.000
_cell.angle_alpha   90.00
_cell.angle_beta   90.00
_cell.angle_gamma   90.00
#
_symmetry.space_group_name_H-M   'P 1'
#
loop_
_entity.id
_entity.type
_entity.pdbx_description
1 polymer ?
#
loop_
_entity_poly.entity_id
_entity_poly.type
_entity_poly.pdbx_seq_one_letter_code
_entity_poly.pdbx_strand_id
1 'polypeptide(L)'
;MSARSGELAMRPLPAVLLDLHEDFATGKLILKRGRVSKTVDLVNGNPVSSASTPRDETLGHFLVNTGVITEEQHRQGIARAAQLGGKLGEALVAQQVLTVEQLIEQLGRQARHKLIQALRWPQGAWRFDETEAIEGIQLRMVEVVLSGLRDTAVEDLERLARLDGLRFELTSRGTRLRTELKRTFGDTPILLLAEGSALHDIERAFGDRAKARLAVDAMIMCDAVSAMAPEAVGLGTAATPIALGRAPTRPAAAGSSLFDILFEDLGEEGAGAAPLAFPESEFIDADSGVVAMADVTAAQTGGDQALTARQALAAEHQRVHGADHYAVLLVSRKAVQPDIEAAFQVRNSLLERDAQVLTDLRDRAKLEELRQLYLGARNTLVDERRRAAYDRELAGGELVQVAPAIDTELNFRMAEEQMAKRQWKAAIGLLKGVIARSPNEADYHAALGWSEWMVAEGTVAAAEVARKHLNTALEINPDHPAAHDYKGRIDGTLHDDDAEALFHLERAIDLDPSRIEALVAIEGLLLARGELRRYERVIKRLLFRLRGRGTTAEAKAWARLARLYLDHLDDPQGGDAAIANALRISPRDSDVAELVARTERRTGAMEPIRAGWREAIADPTSGAALVKTTEASGHADAAFLAASAMVAMGTADTQMAALHEAHRVRGIAAPTSPLGRDQWALLRHKDDNVEIGALMELVASAVHRVAPMTLADSDLDASQRIDDADLPASFFRLRQRFAGLLGVQPAPVYPRVELGSQIHVIACDPPVLVAGDEALTAPERPELVFRLVRAMTFLWPGRAVGASRPGRVLRAVVMAVFREASGSPIGSDDPLAAVAAEAVSKLLPQARVQARAAALRLLSRGGGLNLSLWARSLSRTADRAGMLLCGDVPAAFAGAKEVGDLDRDLVEFSYSAAHVQLRTQLGLGRG
;
A
#
# COMPACT_ATOMS: atom_id res chain seq x y z
N MET A 1 46.44 30.77 9.47
CA MET A 1 45.05 30.58 9.91
C MET A 1 44.70 29.11 9.72
N SER A 2 43.97 28.50 10.66
CA SER A 2 43.55 27.10 10.56
C SER A 2 42.15 27.08 9.97
N ALA A 3 42.01 26.67 8.69
CA ALA A 3 40.69 26.44 8.11
C ALA A 3 39.95 25.39 8.95
N ARG A 4 38.71 25.69 9.37
CA ARG A 4 37.88 24.75 10.11
C ARG A 4 37.11 23.90 9.11
N SER A 5 37.08 22.59 9.26
CA SER A 5 36.37 21.72 8.32
C SER A 5 35.92 20.42 8.96
N GLY A 6 34.84 19.83 8.44
CA GLY A 6 34.33 18.55 8.90
C GLY A 6 33.25 17.97 8.00
N GLU A 7 32.63 16.89 8.47
CA GLU A 7 31.55 16.18 7.78
C GLU A 7 30.20 16.43 8.44
N LEU A 8 29.18 16.66 7.62
CA LEU A 8 27.80 16.88 8.07
C LEU A 8 27.18 15.63 8.73
N ALA A 9 27.70 14.44 8.41
CA ALA A 9 27.32 13.19 9.05
C ALA A 9 27.84 13.09 10.51
N MET A 10 28.97 13.74 10.82
CA MET A 10 29.57 13.76 12.16
C MET A 10 29.08 14.94 13.01
N ARG A 11 28.86 16.10 12.40
CA ARG A 11 28.24 17.26 13.06
C ARG A 11 27.25 17.92 12.08
N PRO A 12 25.93 17.79 12.31
CA PRO A 12 24.91 18.31 11.40
C PRO A 12 25.07 19.81 11.13
N LEU A 13 24.71 20.26 9.93
CA LEU A 13 24.81 21.67 9.54
C LEU A 13 24.18 22.64 10.55
N PRO A 14 22.99 22.37 11.14
CA PRO A 14 22.41 23.22 12.17
C PRO A 14 23.33 23.45 13.37
N ALA A 15 23.98 22.39 13.88
CA ALA A 15 24.94 22.49 14.97
C ALA A 15 26.18 23.30 14.54
N VAL A 16 26.73 23.07 13.34
CA VAL A 16 27.89 23.82 12.79
C VAL A 16 27.59 25.32 12.64
N LEU A 17 26.40 25.66 12.13
CA LEU A 17 25.97 27.05 11.98
C LEU A 17 25.82 27.75 13.35
N LEU A 18 25.33 27.02 14.36
CA LEU A 18 25.23 27.53 15.73
C LEU A 18 26.60 27.60 16.44
N ASP A 19 27.54 26.70 16.15
CA ASP A 19 28.93 26.82 16.62
C ASP A 19 29.56 28.12 16.11
N LEU A 20 29.48 28.37 14.80
CA LEU A 20 30.00 29.59 14.16
C LEU A 20 29.26 30.86 14.63
N HIS A 21 28.01 30.73 15.08
CA HIS A 21 27.25 31.80 15.70
C HIS A 21 27.77 32.15 17.10
N GLU A 22 27.93 31.13 17.95
CA GLU A 22 28.40 31.26 19.34
C GLU A 22 29.86 31.77 19.41
N ASP A 23 30.67 31.43 18.40
CA ASP A 23 32.04 31.93 18.22
C ASP A 23 32.14 33.34 17.59
N PHE A 24 31.01 33.97 17.22
CA PHE A 24 30.95 35.24 16.47
C PHE A 24 31.78 35.24 15.18
N ALA A 25 31.89 34.08 14.52
CA ALA A 25 32.82 33.89 13.41
C ALA A 25 32.49 34.78 12.20
N THR A 26 33.51 35.45 11.65
CA THR A 26 33.40 36.25 10.42
C THR A 26 34.27 35.61 9.33
N GLY A 27 33.67 35.30 8.19
CA GLY A 27 34.32 34.50 7.16
C GLY A 27 33.35 33.79 6.22
N LYS A 28 33.87 32.89 5.40
CA LYS A 28 33.16 32.19 4.35
C LYS A 28 32.96 30.71 4.71
N LEU A 29 31.70 30.30 4.85
CA LEU A 29 31.30 28.90 5.00
C LEU A 29 31.01 28.30 3.63
N ILE A 30 31.65 27.18 3.31
CA ILE A 30 31.49 26.41 2.08
C ILE A 30 30.91 25.03 2.45
N LEU A 31 29.87 24.60 1.74
CA LEU A 31 29.17 23.32 1.94
C LEU A 31 29.20 22.54 0.62
N LYS A 32 29.57 21.26 0.65
CA LYS A 32 29.67 20.39 -0.55
C LYS A 32 28.95 19.06 -0.33
N ARG A 33 28.07 18.68 -1.26
CA ARG A 33 27.39 17.37 -1.32
C ARG A 33 27.36 16.90 -2.78
N GLY A 34 28.15 15.88 -3.12
CA GLY A 34 28.35 15.47 -4.51
C GLY A 34 28.98 16.62 -5.32
N ARG A 35 28.34 16.98 -6.46
CA ARG A 35 28.72 18.15 -7.26
C ARG A 35 28.05 19.46 -6.81
N VAL A 36 27.06 19.42 -5.92
CA VAL A 36 26.41 20.63 -5.37
C VAL A 36 27.33 21.32 -4.37
N SER A 37 27.54 22.63 -4.56
CA SER A 37 28.29 23.49 -3.65
C SER A 37 27.46 24.70 -3.24
N LYS A 38 27.48 25.05 -1.96
CA LYS A 38 26.90 26.30 -1.44
C LYS A 38 27.96 27.09 -0.70
N THR A 39 27.86 28.41 -0.77
CA THR A 39 28.77 29.34 -0.11
C THR A 39 27.95 30.38 0.63
N VAL A 40 28.23 30.57 1.91
CA VAL A 40 27.53 31.49 2.81
C VAL A 40 28.56 32.38 3.48
N ASP A 41 28.46 33.69 3.27
CA ASP A 41 29.32 34.65 3.95
C ASP A 41 28.69 34.99 5.31
N LEU A 42 29.48 34.85 6.37
CA LEU A 42 29.10 35.10 7.76
C LEU A 42 29.79 36.36 8.28
N VAL A 43 29.04 37.22 8.98
CA VAL A 43 29.57 38.35 9.75
C VAL A 43 29.05 38.25 11.16
N ASN A 44 29.95 38.29 12.15
CA ASN A 44 29.62 38.06 13.57
C ASN A 44 28.72 36.84 13.76
N GLY A 45 29.03 35.73 13.09
CA GLY A 45 28.28 34.48 13.19
C GLY A 45 26.88 34.50 12.56
N ASN A 46 26.56 35.47 11.70
CA ASN A 46 25.25 35.60 11.05
C ASN A 46 25.37 35.62 9.52
N PRO A 47 24.49 34.93 8.75
CA PRO A 47 24.54 34.95 7.29
C PRO A 47 24.24 36.33 6.72
N VAL A 48 25.08 36.81 5.81
CA VAL A 48 24.92 38.12 5.13
C VAL A 48 24.72 37.96 3.62
N SER A 49 25.31 36.93 3.04
CA SER A 49 25.26 36.61 1.61
C SER A 49 25.20 35.09 1.43
N SER A 50 24.53 34.61 0.37
CA SER A 50 24.63 33.21 -0.03
C SER A 50 24.60 32.99 -1.54
N ALA A 51 25.69 32.41 -2.04
CA ALA A 51 25.81 31.88 -3.38
C ALA A 51 25.50 30.37 -3.36
N SER A 52 24.84 29.89 -4.40
CA SER A 52 24.46 28.48 -4.53
C SER A 52 24.61 28.09 -5.99
N THR A 53 25.09 26.87 -6.24
CA THR A 53 25.25 26.34 -7.60
C THR A 53 23.96 25.80 -8.23
N PRO A 54 22.95 25.27 -7.51
CA PRO A 54 21.74 24.74 -8.14
C PRO A 54 20.93 25.80 -8.91
N ARG A 55 20.54 25.46 -10.14
CA ARG A 55 19.75 26.30 -11.06
C ARG A 55 18.38 26.71 -10.49
N ASP A 56 17.69 25.80 -9.81
CA ASP A 56 16.39 26.02 -9.15
C ASP A 56 16.48 27.05 -8.00
N GLU A 57 17.66 27.22 -7.40
CA GLU A 57 17.94 28.22 -6.36
C GLU A 57 18.35 29.60 -6.90
N THR A 58 18.37 29.80 -8.22
CA THR A 58 18.59 31.12 -8.85
C THR A 58 17.42 32.07 -8.62
N LEU A 59 17.66 33.39 -8.72
CA LEU A 59 16.65 34.41 -8.34
C LEU A 59 15.36 34.26 -9.15
N GLY A 60 15.47 33.99 -10.45
CA GLY A 60 14.34 33.85 -11.35
C GLY A 60 13.44 32.66 -11.01
N HIS A 61 14.03 31.46 -10.91
CA HIS A 61 13.31 30.25 -10.52
C HIS A 61 12.70 30.35 -9.12
N PHE A 62 13.42 30.94 -8.15
CA PHE A 62 12.89 31.20 -6.82
C PHE A 62 11.63 32.09 -6.85
N LEU A 63 11.65 33.19 -7.62
CA LEU A 63 10.51 34.11 -7.74
C LEU A 63 9.30 33.46 -8.45
N VAL A 64 9.54 32.59 -9.44
CA VAL A 64 8.48 31.82 -10.11
C VAL A 64 7.88 30.78 -9.16
N ASN A 65 8.72 29.97 -8.50
CA ASN A 65 8.28 28.90 -7.60
C ASN A 65 7.54 29.43 -6.37
N THR A 66 7.82 30.67 -5.95
CA THR A 66 7.10 31.36 -4.86
C THR A 66 5.88 32.16 -5.33
N GLY A 67 5.57 32.16 -6.63
CA GLY A 67 4.43 32.87 -7.22
C GLY A 67 4.55 34.40 -7.22
N VAL A 68 5.76 34.93 -6.99
CA VAL A 68 6.04 36.38 -6.96
C VAL A 68 6.09 36.95 -8.37
N ILE A 69 6.56 36.17 -9.35
CA ILE A 69 6.47 36.49 -10.78
C ILE A 69 5.91 35.28 -11.55
N THR A 70 5.28 35.55 -12.68
CA THR A 70 4.86 34.49 -13.63
C THR A 70 6.03 34.00 -14.49
N GLU A 71 5.91 32.80 -15.05
CA GLU A 71 6.88 32.26 -16.02
C GLU A 71 7.06 33.18 -17.24
N GLU A 72 6.02 33.93 -17.62
CA GLU A 72 6.08 34.91 -18.70
C GLU A 72 6.95 36.11 -18.32
N GLN A 73 6.71 36.70 -17.15
CA GLN A 73 7.53 37.80 -16.61
C GLN A 73 8.98 37.36 -16.39
N HIS A 74 9.21 36.13 -15.95
CA HIS A 74 10.54 35.55 -15.82
C HIS A 74 11.28 35.47 -17.16
N ARG A 75 10.61 34.96 -18.21
CA ARG A 75 11.17 34.88 -19.57
C ARG A 75 11.51 36.26 -20.15
N GLN A 76 10.62 37.23 -19.97
CA GLN A 76 10.82 38.61 -20.39
C GLN A 76 11.95 39.31 -19.59
N GLY A 77 12.09 38.99 -18.31
CA GLY A 77 13.20 39.45 -17.47
C GLY A 77 14.55 38.91 -17.92
N ILE A 78 14.66 37.60 -18.20
CA ILE A 78 15.88 36.96 -18.73
C ILE A 78 16.27 37.58 -20.07
N ALA A 79 15.34 37.66 -21.02
CA ALA A 79 15.61 38.22 -22.35
C ALA A 79 16.09 39.68 -22.27
N ARG A 80 15.52 40.46 -21.35
CA ARG A 80 15.93 41.86 -21.14
C ARG A 80 17.28 41.99 -20.42
N ALA A 81 17.57 41.13 -19.46
CA ALA A 81 18.86 41.07 -18.78
C ALA A 81 20.00 40.72 -19.76
N ALA A 82 19.78 39.73 -20.64
CA ALA A 82 20.72 39.37 -21.71
C ALA A 82 20.98 40.54 -22.68
N GLN A 83 19.93 41.23 -23.14
CA GLN A 83 20.06 42.40 -24.03
C GLN A 83 20.83 43.58 -23.42
N LEU A 84 20.74 43.77 -22.10
CA LEU A 84 21.34 44.90 -21.39
C LEU A 84 22.69 44.57 -20.73
N GLY A 85 23.09 43.29 -20.68
CA GLY A 85 24.26 42.83 -19.93
C GLY A 85 24.13 43.02 -18.40
N GLY A 86 22.90 43.14 -17.89
CA GLY A 86 22.59 43.45 -16.49
C GLY A 86 22.11 42.24 -15.67
N LYS A 87 21.86 42.42 -14.38
CA LYS A 87 21.33 41.35 -13.52
C LYS A 87 19.81 41.22 -13.69
N LEU A 88 19.29 39.99 -13.54
CA LEU A 88 17.85 39.72 -13.62
C LEU A 88 17.02 40.58 -12.65
N GLY A 89 17.49 40.81 -11.42
CA GLY A 89 16.80 41.67 -10.46
C GLY A 89 16.67 43.13 -10.92
N GLU A 90 17.72 43.68 -11.54
CA GLU A 90 17.72 45.02 -12.11
C GLU A 90 16.75 45.10 -13.31
N ALA A 91 16.70 44.06 -14.15
CA ALA A 91 15.76 43.97 -15.26
C ALA A 91 14.28 43.90 -14.80
N LEU A 92 13.98 43.15 -13.74
CA LEU A 92 12.63 43.06 -13.16
C LEU A 92 12.17 44.38 -12.53
N VAL A 93 13.08 45.12 -11.87
CA VAL A 93 12.79 46.47 -11.35
C VAL A 93 12.60 47.47 -12.49
N ALA A 94 13.44 47.43 -13.53
CA ALA A 94 13.30 48.30 -14.71
C ALA A 94 12.00 48.03 -15.51
N GLN A 95 11.46 46.81 -15.44
CA GLN A 95 10.15 46.44 -16.01
C GLN A 95 8.96 46.75 -15.08
N GLN A 96 9.20 47.34 -13.90
CA GLN A 96 8.19 47.59 -12.86
C GLN A 96 7.46 46.32 -12.37
N VAL A 97 8.08 45.14 -12.54
CA VAL A 97 7.58 43.86 -12.01
C VAL A 97 7.83 43.74 -10.51
N LEU A 98 8.90 44.37 -10.01
CA LEU A 98 9.25 44.48 -8.60
C LEU A 98 9.68 45.91 -8.25
N THR A 99 9.46 46.35 -7.01
CA THR A 99 10.15 47.53 -6.46
C THR A 99 11.54 47.14 -5.92
N VAL A 100 12.37 48.14 -5.59
CA VAL A 100 13.70 47.90 -4.99
C VAL A 100 13.56 47.24 -3.60
N GLU A 101 12.58 47.68 -2.81
CA GLU A 101 12.27 47.12 -1.49
C GLU A 101 11.82 45.66 -1.60
N GLN A 102 10.94 45.35 -2.57
CA GLN A 102 10.52 43.98 -2.86
C GLN A 102 11.69 43.11 -3.31
N LEU A 103 12.57 43.62 -4.19
CA LEU A 103 13.77 42.89 -4.61
C LEU A 103 14.69 42.57 -3.42
N ILE A 104 14.93 43.54 -2.53
CA ILE A 104 15.69 43.37 -1.29
C ILE A 104 15.06 42.28 -0.40
N GLU A 105 13.73 42.33 -0.20
CA GLU A 105 13.01 41.33 0.58
C GLU A 105 13.14 39.92 -0.02
N GLN A 106 12.96 39.79 -1.35
CA GLN A 106 13.04 38.50 -2.04
C GLN A 106 14.47 37.95 -2.07
N LEU A 107 15.50 38.80 -2.16
CA LEU A 107 16.89 38.38 -2.00
C LEU A 107 17.16 37.82 -0.59
N GLY A 108 16.62 38.45 0.45
CA GLY A 108 16.68 37.93 1.82
C GLY A 108 15.94 36.60 1.99
N ARG A 109 14.73 36.47 1.41
CA ARG A 109 13.96 35.21 1.40
C ARG A 109 14.68 34.10 0.63
N GLN A 110 15.27 34.41 -0.53
CA GLN A 110 16.07 33.48 -1.34
C GLN A 110 17.33 33.03 -0.58
N ALA A 111 18.04 33.95 0.07
CA ALA A 111 19.23 33.63 0.85
C ALA A 111 18.89 32.70 2.03
N ARG A 112 17.78 32.97 2.72
CA ARG A 112 17.24 32.06 3.74
C ARG A 112 16.87 30.70 3.14
N HIS A 113 16.20 30.66 1.99
CA HIS A 113 15.80 29.40 1.32
C HIS A 113 17.01 28.53 0.96
N LYS A 114 18.04 29.10 0.32
CA LYS A 114 19.31 28.41 -0.03
C LYS A 114 19.95 27.73 1.18
N LEU A 115 20.03 28.42 2.31
CA LEU A 115 20.62 27.87 3.53
C LEU A 115 19.74 26.77 4.14
N ILE A 116 18.41 26.98 4.16
CA ILE A 116 17.44 26.01 4.70
C ILE A 116 17.50 24.66 3.98
N GLN A 117 17.62 24.65 2.64
CA GLN A 117 17.73 23.42 1.84
C GLN A 117 18.95 22.55 2.21
N ALA A 118 19.97 23.11 2.88
CA ALA A 118 21.15 22.37 3.32
C ALA A 118 21.05 21.85 4.78
N LEU A 119 20.11 22.37 5.59
CA LEU A 119 20.04 22.05 7.04
C LEU A 119 19.82 20.57 7.35
N ARG A 120 19.16 19.84 6.45
CA ARG A 120 18.87 18.40 6.61
C ARG A 120 19.72 17.50 5.68
N TRP A 121 20.80 18.00 5.10
CA TRP A 121 21.74 17.17 4.34
C TRP A 121 22.31 16.06 5.24
N PRO A 122 22.06 14.76 4.95
CA PRO A 122 22.47 13.66 5.83
C PRO A 122 23.97 13.36 5.73
N GLN A 123 24.61 13.79 4.64
CA GLN A 123 26.03 13.63 4.34
C GLN A 123 26.50 14.80 3.47
N GLY A 124 27.81 15.07 3.52
CA GLY A 124 28.45 16.20 2.87
C GLY A 124 29.61 16.73 3.70
N ALA A 125 30.42 17.60 3.12
CA ALA A 125 31.54 18.27 3.78
C ALA A 125 31.24 19.75 4.00
N TRP A 126 31.83 20.34 5.04
CA TRP A 126 31.83 21.77 5.27
C TRP A 126 33.26 22.28 5.53
N ARG A 127 33.53 23.51 5.11
CA ARG A 127 34.76 24.25 5.39
C ARG A 127 34.44 25.71 5.70
N PHE A 128 35.06 26.26 6.73
CA PHE A 128 34.97 27.67 7.07
C PHE A 128 36.36 28.31 6.98
N ASP A 129 36.44 29.36 6.17
CA ASP A 129 37.64 30.18 5.95
C ASP A 129 37.42 31.57 6.55
N GLU A 130 38.31 32.02 7.44
CA GLU A 130 38.26 33.38 8.00
C GLU A 130 38.56 34.40 6.88
N THR A 131 37.69 35.40 6.72
CA THR A 131 37.82 36.48 5.74
C THR A 131 37.37 37.81 6.34
N GLU A 132 37.66 38.92 5.66
CA GLU A 132 37.12 40.23 6.03
C GLU A 132 35.58 40.26 5.96
N ALA A 133 34.96 41.15 6.72
CA ALA A 133 33.51 41.34 6.74
C ALA A 133 33.01 41.94 5.42
N ILE A 134 31.86 41.47 4.95
CA ILE A 134 31.24 41.90 3.68
C ILE A 134 29.90 42.57 3.99
N GLU A 135 29.56 43.64 3.26
CA GLU A 135 28.25 44.29 3.38
C GLU A 135 27.12 43.47 2.75
N GLY A 136 25.93 43.46 3.36
CA GLY A 136 24.75 42.79 2.82
C GLY A 136 23.60 42.67 3.83
N ILE A 137 22.59 41.86 3.48
CA ILE A 137 21.38 41.69 4.29
C ILE A 137 21.64 40.62 5.35
N GLN A 138 21.89 41.04 6.59
CA GLN A 138 22.14 40.12 7.70
C GLN A 138 20.86 39.38 8.15
N LEU A 139 20.86 38.06 8.01
CA LEU A 139 19.86 37.15 8.54
C LEU A 139 20.19 36.76 9.99
N ARG A 140 19.17 36.57 10.84
CA ARG A 140 19.37 36.07 12.21
C ARG A 140 19.63 34.57 12.20
N MET A 141 20.86 34.13 12.51
CA MET A 141 21.26 32.72 12.38
C MET A 141 20.31 31.75 13.10
N VAL A 142 20.07 31.98 14.39
CA VAL A 142 19.22 31.11 15.23
C VAL A 142 17.81 30.97 14.66
N GLU A 143 17.24 32.05 14.12
CA GLU A 143 15.90 32.02 13.52
C GLU A 143 15.88 31.26 12.18
N VAL A 144 16.91 31.41 11.35
CA VAL A 144 17.05 30.66 10.10
C VAL A 144 17.19 29.16 10.36
N VAL A 145 18.00 28.78 11.35
CA VAL A 145 18.24 27.37 11.72
C VAL A 145 16.97 26.74 12.33
N LEU A 146 16.41 27.31 13.40
CA LEU A 146 15.28 26.71 14.11
C LEU A 146 14.00 26.70 13.25
N SER A 147 13.67 27.82 12.60
CA SER A 147 12.51 27.88 11.70
C SER A 147 12.74 26.99 10.49
N GLY A 148 13.95 26.99 9.94
CA GLY A 148 14.31 26.16 8.79
C GLY A 148 14.13 24.67 9.02
N LEU A 149 14.55 24.16 10.18
CA LEU A 149 14.36 22.75 10.54
C LEU A 149 12.90 22.36 10.76
N ARG A 150 12.08 23.28 11.30
CA ARG A 150 10.63 23.10 11.41
C ARG A 150 9.96 23.10 10.04
N ASP A 151 10.32 24.07 9.19
CA ASP A 151 9.70 24.28 7.88
C ASP A 151 10.15 23.21 6.84
N THR A 152 11.24 22.47 7.09
CA THR A 152 11.75 21.34 6.28
C THR A 152 11.54 19.96 6.92
N ALA A 153 10.69 19.85 7.94
CA ALA A 153 10.47 18.61 8.65
C ALA A 153 9.92 17.50 7.71
N VAL A 154 10.56 16.31 7.75
CA VAL A 154 10.16 15.13 6.95
C VAL A 154 9.76 14.01 7.90
N GLU A 155 8.55 13.47 7.74
CA GLU A 155 8.03 12.32 8.49
C GLU A 155 8.64 11.00 7.98
N ASP A 156 9.94 10.81 8.24
CA ASP A 156 10.62 9.53 8.12
C ASP A 156 10.29 8.68 9.36
N LEU A 157 9.22 7.90 9.28
CA LEU A 157 8.71 7.09 10.39
C LEU A 157 9.75 6.10 10.94
N GLU A 158 10.60 5.52 10.09
CA GLU A 158 11.66 4.58 10.52
C GLU A 158 12.82 5.27 11.22
N ARG A 159 13.15 6.51 10.84
CA ARG A 159 14.10 7.35 11.58
C ARG A 159 13.50 7.80 12.92
N LEU A 160 12.25 8.27 12.92
CA LEU A 160 11.59 8.83 14.12
C LEU A 160 11.16 7.74 15.12
N ALA A 161 11.03 6.48 14.71
CA ALA A 161 10.90 5.34 15.61
C ALA A 161 12.15 5.09 16.47
N ARG A 162 13.33 5.57 16.06
CA ARG A 162 14.58 5.41 16.83
C ARG A 162 14.64 6.29 18.09
N LEU A 163 13.66 7.18 18.26
CA LEU A 163 13.49 7.99 19.47
C LEU A 163 12.70 7.23 20.56
N ASP A 164 12.08 6.09 20.24
CA ASP A 164 11.26 5.32 21.18
C ASP A 164 12.08 4.78 22.36
N GLY A 165 11.50 4.88 23.56
CA GLY A 165 12.13 4.46 24.81
C GLY A 165 13.21 5.40 25.36
N LEU A 166 13.57 6.47 24.63
CA LEU A 166 14.59 7.44 25.08
C LEU A 166 13.99 8.56 25.94
N ARG A 167 14.85 9.08 26.83
CA ARG A 167 14.62 10.33 27.58
C ARG A 167 15.42 11.47 26.95
N PHE A 168 14.93 12.69 27.11
CA PHE A 168 15.50 13.87 26.47
C PHE A 168 15.65 15.03 27.46
N GLU A 169 16.83 15.65 27.45
CA GLU A 169 17.15 16.80 28.30
C GLU A 169 17.73 17.97 27.47
N LEU A 170 17.59 19.20 27.95
CA LEU A 170 18.24 20.37 27.34
C LEU A 170 19.75 20.37 27.60
N THR A 171 20.54 20.53 26.53
CA THR A 171 21.98 20.77 26.66
C THR A 171 22.27 22.17 27.22
N SER A 172 23.55 22.48 27.47
CA SER A 172 23.98 23.84 27.80
C SER A 172 23.63 24.86 26.70
N ARG A 173 23.66 24.45 25.42
CA ARG A 173 23.14 25.25 24.29
C ARG A 173 21.62 25.37 24.33
N GLY A 174 20.90 24.26 24.52
CA GLY A 174 19.44 24.28 24.61
C GLY A 174 18.91 25.18 25.73
N THR A 175 19.63 25.24 26.84
CA THR A 175 19.34 26.15 27.96
C THR A 175 19.54 27.62 27.59
N ARG A 176 20.60 27.97 26.83
CA ARG A 176 20.78 29.33 26.29
C ARG A 176 19.69 29.72 25.30
N LEU A 177 19.33 28.81 24.39
CA LEU A 177 18.33 29.01 23.33
C LEU A 177 16.88 28.81 23.80
N ARG A 178 16.62 28.73 25.12
CA ARG A 178 15.32 28.38 25.68
C ARG A 178 14.19 29.30 25.16
N THR A 179 14.45 30.59 25.02
CA THR A 179 13.47 31.59 24.53
C THR A 179 13.09 31.33 23.08
N GLU A 180 14.07 31.08 22.22
CA GLU A 180 13.91 30.85 20.79
C GLU A 180 13.28 29.48 20.50
N LEU A 181 13.64 28.46 21.28
CA LEU A 181 13.01 27.14 21.25
C LEU A 181 11.53 27.21 21.62
N LYS A 182 11.18 27.87 22.74
CA LYS A 182 9.78 28.14 23.14
C LYS A 182 8.99 28.84 22.04
N ARG A 183 9.57 29.88 21.43
CA ARG A 183 8.96 30.64 20.32
C ARG A 183 8.75 29.81 19.06
N THR A 184 9.54 28.77 18.83
CA THR A 184 9.52 27.98 17.57
C THR A 184 8.71 26.69 17.69
N PHE A 185 8.77 26.02 18.85
CA PHE A 185 8.21 24.69 19.10
C PHE A 185 7.14 24.64 20.22
N GLY A 186 6.86 25.76 20.90
CA GLY A 186 5.87 25.86 21.97
C GLY A 186 6.47 25.80 23.38
N ASP A 187 5.72 26.30 24.37
CA ASP A 187 6.22 26.47 25.74
C ASP A 187 6.32 25.15 26.54
N THR A 188 5.22 24.38 26.57
CA THR A 188 5.09 23.15 27.39
C THR A 188 6.13 22.08 27.07
N PRO A 189 6.44 21.76 25.79
CA PRO A 189 7.43 20.73 25.49
C PRO A 189 8.85 21.09 25.92
N ILE A 190 9.21 22.39 25.89
CA ILE A 190 10.54 22.88 26.31
C ILE A 190 10.68 22.87 27.84
N LEU A 191 9.57 22.94 28.58
CA LEU A 191 9.56 22.74 30.03
C LEU A 191 9.83 21.26 30.38
N LEU A 192 9.15 20.32 29.74
CA LEU A 192 9.39 18.88 29.93
C LEU A 192 10.83 18.45 29.54
N LEU A 193 11.36 19.02 28.44
CA LEU A 193 12.77 18.83 28.07
C LEU A 193 13.75 19.44 29.08
N ALA A 194 13.35 20.39 29.93
CA ALA A 194 14.18 20.87 31.02
C ALA A 194 14.19 19.94 32.25
N GLU A 195 13.29 18.95 32.29
CA GLU A 195 13.06 18.03 33.41
C GLU A 195 13.53 16.59 33.12
N GLY A 196 14.10 16.31 31.94
CA GLY A 196 14.59 14.97 31.57
C GLY A 196 13.48 13.97 31.22
N SER A 197 12.38 14.46 30.64
CA SER A 197 11.19 13.66 30.34
C SER A 197 11.40 12.58 29.26
N ALA A 198 10.54 11.56 29.28
CA ALA A 198 10.47 10.55 28.23
C ALA A 198 9.75 11.09 26.98
N LEU A 199 9.99 10.47 25.82
CA LEU A 199 9.34 10.87 24.57
C LEU A 199 7.81 10.93 24.67
N HIS A 200 7.17 9.99 25.36
CA HIS A 200 5.71 9.92 25.46
C HIS A 200 5.08 11.13 26.19
N ASP A 201 5.80 11.72 27.15
CA ASP A 201 5.32 12.89 27.89
C ASP A 201 5.40 14.14 27.01
N ILE A 202 6.47 14.25 26.23
CA ILE A 202 6.67 15.30 25.22
C ILE A 202 5.59 15.17 24.12
N GLU A 203 5.32 13.96 23.64
CA GLU A 203 4.23 13.66 22.69
C GLU A 203 2.86 14.08 23.21
N ARG A 204 2.54 13.71 24.47
CA ARG A 204 1.30 14.11 25.14
C ARG A 204 1.18 15.63 25.26
N ALA A 205 2.27 16.35 25.55
CA ALA A 205 2.26 17.81 25.66
C ALA A 205 2.14 18.55 24.32
N PHE A 206 2.56 17.95 23.21
CA PHE A 206 2.33 18.47 21.86
C PHE A 206 0.92 18.19 21.34
N GLY A 207 0.25 17.14 21.82
CA GLY A 207 -1.05 16.68 21.32
C GLY A 207 -1.01 16.06 19.91
N ASP A 208 0.18 15.98 19.30
CA ASP A 208 0.43 15.44 17.96
C ASP A 208 1.77 14.71 17.98
N ARG A 209 1.71 13.37 17.88
CA ARG A 209 2.87 12.48 18.01
C ARG A 209 3.93 12.74 16.93
N ALA A 210 3.52 13.04 15.70
CA ALA A 210 4.45 13.29 14.60
C ALA A 210 5.18 14.62 14.81
N LYS A 211 4.44 15.70 15.13
CA LYS A 211 5.03 17.02 15.39
C LYS A 211 6.00 17.00 16.57
N ALA A 212 5.68 16.26 17.64
CA ALA A 212 6.56 16.10 18.79
C ALA A 212 7.92 15.49 18.40
N ARG A 213 7.91 14.37 17.66
CA ARG A 213 9.12 13.69 17.18
C ARG A 213 9.94 14.56 16.24
N LEU A 214 9.28 15.29 15.33
CA LEU A 214 9.94 16.22 14.42
C LEU A 214 10.61 17.40 15.15
N ALA A 215 9.98 17.92 16.20
CA ALA A 215 10.56 18.96 17.04
C ALA A 215 11.77 18.44 17.85
N VAL A 216 11.69 17.24 18.42
CA VAL A 216 12.81 16.59 19.12
C VAL A 216 13.97 16.29 18.17
N ASP A 217 13.74 15.70 16.99
CA ASP A 217 14.77 15.50 15.95
C ASP A 217 15.44 16.82 15.53
N ALA A 218 14.67 17.89 15.34
CA ALA A 218 15.21 19.22 15.04
C ALA A 218 16.09 19.79 16.18
N MET A 219 15.70 19.60 17.43
CA MET A 219 16.49 20.05 18.59
C MET A 219 17.77 19.23 18.78
N ILE A 220 17.74 17.93 18.49
CA ILE A 220 18.94 17.07 18.46
C ILE A 220 19.90 17.53 17.34
N MET A 221 19.39 17.82 16.12
CA MET A 221 20.22 18.34 15.04
C MET A 221 20.95 19.65 15.39
N CYS A 222 20.37 20.47 16.27
CA CYS A 222 20.95 21.74 16.73
C CYS A 222 22.00 21.58 17.85
N ASP A 223 22.18 20.38 18.40
CA ASP A 223 22.92 20.14 19.65
C ASP A 223 22.25 20.85 20.87
N ALA A 224 20.92 21.03 20.81
CA ALA A 224 20.12 21.70 21.83
C ALA A 224 19.47 20.71 22.83
N VAL A 225 19.32 19.45 22.43
CA VAL A 225 18.76 18.37 23.25
C VAL A 225 19.65 17.13 23.15
N SER A 226 20.01 16.53 24.29
CA SER A 226 20.68 15.23 24.37
C SER A 226 19.67 14.10 24.58
N ALA A 227 19.99 12.92 24.07
CA ALA A 227 19.23 11.70 24.27
C ALA A 227 19.89 10.81 25.33
N MET A 228 19.11 10.30 26.27
CA MET A 228 19.56 9.40 27.33
C MET A 228 18.81 8.06 27.24
N ALA A 229 19.54 6.97 27.44
CA ALA A 229 18.93 5.68 27.71
C ALA A 229 18.28 5.70 29.12
N PRO A 230 17.16 4.99 29.34
CA PRO A 230 16.57 4.86 30.67
C PRO A 230 17.57 4.18 31.61
N GLU A 231 17.75 4.73 32.82
CA GLU A 231 18.67 4.18 33.81
C GLU A 231 18.27 2.74 34.18
N ALA A 232 19.15 1.79 33.92
CA ALA A 232 19.04 0.46 34.50
C ALA A 232 19.33 0.57 36.01
N VAL A 233 18.47 -0.01 36.84
CA VAL A 233 18.61 0.04 38.30
C VAL A 233 19.84 -0.78 38.74
N GLY A 234 20.96 -0.09 38.90
CA GLY A 234 22.06 -0.43 39.79
C GLY A 234 23.05 -1.52 39.34
N LEU A 235 24.23 -1.09 38.87
CA LEU A 235 25.49 -1.32 39.60
C LEU A 235 26.65 -0.49 38.99
N GLY A 236 27.00 0.58 39.71
CA GLY A 236 28.01 1.61 39.43
C GLY A 236 28.99 1.49 38.25
N THR A 237 28.90 2.46 37.33
CA THR A 237 30.04 3.29 36.87
C THR A 237 29.51 4.56 36.20
N ALA A 238 30.32 5.62 36.11
CA ALA A 238 29.86 6.96 35.72
C ALA A 238 29.32 7.03 34.29
N ALA A 239 28.23 7.79 34.11
CA ALA A 239 27.59 7.99 32.81
C ALA A 239 28.50 8.73 31.81
N THR A 240 28.61 8.20 30.60
CA THR A 240 29.23 8.87 29.46
C THR A 240 28.13 9.19 28.44
N PRO A 241 28.00 10.42 27.91
CA PRO A 241 26.96 10.75 26.93
C PRO A 241 27.13 9.96 25.63
N ILE A 242 26.04 9.36 25.14
CA ILE A 242 26.04 8.51 23.95
C ILE A 242 26.04 9.40 22.70
N ALA A 243 27.16 9.41 21.96
CA ALA A 243 27.18 9.95 20.61
C ALA A 243 26.45 9.00 19.66
N LEU A 244 25.38 9.49 19.01
CA LEU A 244 24.53 8.72 18.08
C LEU A 244 25.23 8.44 16.73
N GLY A 245 26.26 7.59 16.74
CA GLY A 245 26.83 6.97 15.54
C GLY A 245 25.94 5.84 15.01
N ARG A 246 25.63 5.84 13.71
CA ARG A 246 24.80 4.80 13.07
C ARG A 246 25.60 3.51 12.77
N ALA A 247 25.29 2.43 13.51
CA ALA A 247 25.26 0.98 13.16
C ALA A 247 26.44 0.30 12.38
N PRO A 248 26.70 -1.03 12.50
CA PRO A 248 25.89 -2.13 13.07
C PRO A 248 26.58 -2.80 14.31
N THR A 249 26.32 -4.02 14.83
CA THR A 249 25.60 -5.24 14.37
C THR A 249 25.05 -6.07 15.56
N ARG A 250 24.31 -7.16 15.29
CA ARG A 250 23.70 -8.12 16.26
C ARG A 250 24.67 -9.25 16.67
N PRO A 251 24.50 -9.90 17.84
CA PRO A 251 23.84 -11.23 17.85
C PRO A 251 22.76 -11.38 18.95
N ALA A 252 22.28 -12.60 19.22
CA ALA A 252 20.84 -12.86 19.44
C ALA A 252 20.38 -13.43 20.82
N ALA A 253 19.08 -13.18 21.07
CA ALA A 253 18.07 -13.98 21.78
C ALA A 253 18.07 -14.13 23.32
N ALA A 254 16.98 -13.62 23.94
CA ALA A 254 16.17 -14.33 24.95
C ALA A 254 14.79 -13.64 25.16
N GLY A 255 13.70 -14.41 25.26
CA GLY A 255 12.52 -14.15 26.12
C GLY A 255 11.56 -12.96 25.86
N SER A 256 10.41 -13.26 25.24
CA SER A 256 9.01 -12.88 25.63
C SER A 256 8.52 -11.42 25.84
N SER A 257 7.23 -11.25 25.52
CA SER A 257 6.24 -10.28 26.07
C SER A 257 6.41 -8.77 25.81
N LEU A 258 6.44 -8.34 24.54
CA LEU A 258 6.13 -6.95 24.16
C LEU A 258 5.04 -6.82 23.07
N PHE A 259 4.42 -7.94 22.68
CA PHE A 259 3.35 -7.94 21.67
C PHE A 259 1.95 -7.85 22.30
N ASP A 260 1.80 -8.38 23.52
CA ASP A 260 0.52 -8.50 24.23
C ASP A 260 0.10 -7.24 24.99
N ILE A 261 0.96 -6.21 25.07
CA ILE A 261 0.71 -4.95 25.82
C ILE A 261 0.21 -3.82 24.89
N LEU A 262 0.27 -3.99 23.57
CA LEU A 262 0.01 -2.91 22.60
C LEU A 262 -1.39 -2.90 21.99
N PHE A 263 -2.31 -3.77 22.43
CA PHE A 263 -3.65 -3.92 21.86
C PHE A 263 -4.81 -4.01 22.88
N GLU A 264 -4.59 -3.61 24.13
CA GLU A 264 -5.67 -3.27 25.07
C GLU A 264 -6.02 -1.77 24.97
N ASP A 265 -7.01 -1.44 24.11
CA ASP A 265 -8.17 -0.60 24.46
C ASP A 265 -8.92 -0.11 23.21
N LEU A 266 -10.09 -0.70 22.97
CA LEU A 266 -11.19 -0.08 22.23
C LEU A 266 -12.53 -0.35 22.95
N GLY A 267 -12.75 0.40 24.03
CA GLY A 267 -14.08 0.81 24.51
C GLY A 267 -14.92 -0.26 25.23
N GLU A 268 -14.98 -0.17 26.55
CA GLU A 268 -16.09 -0.73 27.33
C GLU A 268 -17.38 0.07 27.12
N GLU A 269 -18.49 -0.62 26.83
CA GLU A 269 -19.82 -0.22 27.33
C GLU A 269 -20.67 -1.48 27.64
N GLY A 270 -21.37 -1.48 28.79
CA GLY A 270 -22.56 -2.31 29.02
C GLY A 270 -22.34 -3.73 29.56
N ALA A 271 -22.14 -3.85 30.88
CA ALA A 271 -22.03 -5.15 31.56
C ALA A 271 -23.28 -6.03 31.44
N GLY A 272 -23.08 -7.31 31.12
CA GLY A 272 -24.12 -8.34 31.08
C GLY A 272 -23.58 -9.74 31.36
N ALA A 273 -23.43 -10.07 32.66
CA ALA A 273 -23.11 -11.39 33.22
C ALA A 273 -22.00 -12.21 32.51
N ALA A 274 -20.81 -12.26 33.12
CA ALA A 274 -19.72 -13.14 32.70
C ALA A 274 -20.20 -14.61 32.60
N PRO A 275 -20.06 -15.26 31.42
CA PRO A 275 -20.15 -16.70 31.34
C PRO A 275 -18.99 -17.31 32.14
N LEU A 276 -19.30 -18.34 32.94
CA LEU A 276 -18.32 -19.08 33.72
C LEU A 276 -17.17 -19.56 32.84
N ALA A 277 -15.93 -19.31 33.26
CA ALA A 277 -14.75 -19.85 32.60
C ALA A 277 -14.74 -21.37 32.74
N PHE A 278 -14.99 -22.07 31.64
CA PHE A 278 -14.73 -23.51 31.52
C PHE A 278 -13.26 -23.72 31.12
N PRO A 279 -12.55 -24.74 31.65
CA PRO A 279 -11.15 -24.95 31.33
C PRO A 279 -10.95 -25.28 29.85
N GLU A 280 -10.10 -24.53 29.16
CA GLU A 280 -9.64 -24.86 27.79
C GLU A 280 -8.64 -26.03 27.83
N SER A 281 -9.15 -27.24 28.03
CA SER A 281 -8.42 -28.48 27.75
C SER A 281 -9.38 -29.64 27.50
N GLU A 282 -9.07 -30.42 26.46
CA GLU A 282 -9.84 -31.56 25.92
C GLU A 282 -10.99 -31.17 24.96
N PHE A 283 -11.14 -31.99 23.90
CA PHE A 283 -12.02 -31.78 22.73
C PHE A 283 -11.61 -30.67 21.73
N ILE A 284 -10.37 -30.73 21.23
CA ILE A 284 -10.20 -30.54 19.78
C ILE A 284 -10.91 -31.73 19.14
N ASP A 285 -12.07 -31.49 18.54
CA ASP A 285 -12.81 -32.50 17.79
C ASP A 285 -11.89 -33.13 16.72
N ALA A 286 -11.83 -34.46 16.67
CA ALA A 286 -10.91 -35.20 15.81
C ALA A 286 -11.17 -35.00 14.31
N ASP A 287 -12.25 -34.30 13.96
CA ASP A 287 -12.63 -33.93 12.60
C ASP A 287 -12.48 -32.43 12.27
N SER A 288 -11.85 -31.64 13.16
CA SER A 288 -11.70 -30.19 13.02
C SER A 288 -10.89 -29.77 11.77
N GLY A 289 -11.60 -29.22 10.78
CA GLY A 289 -11.03 -28.62 9.56
C GLY A 289 -10.48 -27.19 9.76
N VAL A 290 -10.07 -26.84 10.97
CA VAL A 290 -9.53 -25.52 11.30
C VAL A 290 -8.01 -25.49 11.06
N VAL A 291 -7.55 -24.53 10.26
CA VAL A 291 -6.15 -24.16 10.09
C VAL A 291 -5.83 -23.05 11.10
N ALA A 292 -4.90 -23.32 12.03
CA ALA A 292 -4.58 -22.40 13.10
C ALA A 292 -3.79 -21.17 12.60
N MET A 293 -3.86 -20.06 13.33
CA MET A 293 -3.06 -18.88 12.99
C MET A 293 -1.56 -19.18 13.02
N ALA A 294 -1.10 -19.96 14.00
CA ALA A 294 0.31 -20.35 14.12
C ALA A 294 0.83 -21.13 12.89
N ASP A 295 -0.01 -21.98 12.28
CA ASP A 295 0.31 -22.68 11.02
C ASP A 295 0.52 -21.68 9.87
N VAL A 296 -0.33 -20.65 9.79
CA VAL A 296 -0.26 -19.58 8.79
C VAL A 296 0.98 -18.70 9.02
N THR A 297 1.27 -18.32 10.26
CA THR A 297 2.46 -17.53 10.63
C THR A 297 3.75 -18.29 10.34
N ALA A 298 3.81 -19.59 10.64
CA ALA A 298 4.95 -20.45 10.30
C ALA A 298 5.18 -20.58 8.78
N ALA A 299 4.15 -20.40 7.96
CA ALA A 299 4.28 -20.27 6.51
C ALA A 299 4.93 -18.95 6.10
N GLN A 300 4.45 -17.85 6.70
CA GLN A 300 4.93 -16.50 6.43
C GLN A 300 6.42 -16.39 6.76
N THR A 301 6.85 -16.86 7.95
CA THR A 301 8.24 -16.81 8.40
C THR A 301 9.23 -17.51 7.45
N GLY A 302 8.82 -18.56 6.73
CA GLY A 302 9.64 -19.22 5.71
C GLY A 302 9.88 -18.35 4.47
N GLY A 303 8.82 -17.68 3.99
CA GLY A 303 8.93 -16.66 2.93
C GLY A 303 9.69 -15.41 3.37
N ASP A 304 9.53 -15.03 4.64
CA ASP A 304 10.17 -13.85 5.22
C ASP A 304 11.69 -13.96 5.25
N GLN A 305 12.29 -15.16 5.31
CA GLN A 305 13.76 -15.30 5.27
C GLN A 305 14.35 -14.92 3.91
N ALA A 306 13.75 -15.38 2.82
CA ALA A 306 14.16 -14.99 1.46
C ALA A 306 13.87 -13.51 1.19
N LEU A 307 12.73 -13.00 1.68
CA LEU A 307 12.40 -11.58 1.63
C LEU A 307 13.39 -10.73 2.43
N THR A 308 13.80 -11.18 3.62
CA THR A 308 14.77 -10.50 4.50
C THR A 308 16.14 -10.42 3.83
N ALA A 309 16.64 -11.52 3.24
CA ALA A 309 17.90 -11.51 2.50
C ALA A 309 17.85 -10.53 1.31
N ARG A 310 16.71 -10.48 0.61
CA ARG A 310 16.49 -9.55 -0.52
C ARG A 310 16.39 -8.09 -0.07
N GLN A 311 15.73 -7.83 1.06
CA GLN A 311 15.66 -6.52 1.69
C GLN A 311 17.03 -6.06 2.21
N ALA A 312 17.82 -6.95 2.81
CA ALA A 312 19.18 -6.65 3.28
C ALA A 312 20.11 -6.30 2.10
N LEU A 313 20.04 -7.06 1.01
CA LEU A 313 20.77 -6.76 -0.22
C LEU A 313 20.37 -5.41 -0.81
N ALA A 314 19.07 -5.12 -0.91
CA ALA A 314 18.56 -3.84 -1.41
C ALA A 314 18.96 -2.66 -0.51
N ALA A 315 18.90 -2.83 0.81
CA ALA A 315 19.28 -1.82 1.78
C ALA A 315 20.79 -1.52 1.75
N GLU A 316 21.65 -2.53 1.57
CA GLU A 316 23.10 -2.33 1.46
C GLU A 316 23.48 -1.70 0.11
N HIS A 317 22.81 -2.08 -0.98
CA HIS A 317 22.92 -1.42 -2.29
C HIS A 317 22.54 0.07 -2.22
N GLN A 318 21.41 0.37 -1.57
CA GLN A 318 20.98 1.75 -1.32
C GLN A 318 21.94 2.51 -0.37
N ARG A 319 22.55 1.85 0.61
CA ARG A 319 23.50 2.47 1.55
C ARG A 319 24.78 2.93 0.84
N VAL A 320 25.31 2.15 -0.09
CA VAL A 320 26.55 2.49 -0.80
C VAL A 320 26.32 3.48 -1.95
N HIS A 321 25.08 3.62 -2.42
CA HIS A 321 24.73 4.49 -3.53
C HIS A 321 25.02 5.97 -3.21
N GLY A 322 26.10 6.52 -3.78
CA GLY A 322 26.57 7.88 -3.53
C GLY A 322 27.36 8.05 -2.22
N ALA A 323 27.79 6.96 -1.58
CA ALA A 323 28.71 6.98 -0.46
C ALA A 323 30.17 7.15 -0.91
N ASP A 324 31.00 7.82 -0.09
CA ASP A 324 32.45 7.88 -0.32
C ASP A 324 33.12 6.54 0.05
N HIS A 325 34.36 6.32 -0.39
CA HIS A 325 35.05 5.04 -0.18
C HIS A 325 35.25 4.67 1.30
N TYR A 326 35.30 5.64 2.21
CA TYR A 326 35.39 5.38 3.65
C TYR A 326 34.04 4.90 4.19
N ALA A 327 32.96 5.58 3.81
CA ALA A 327 31.58 5.21 4.15
C ALA A 327 31.15 3.87 3.52
N VAL A 328 31.60 3.55 2.31
CA VAL A 328 31.37 2.25 1.65
C VAL A 328 31.85 1.09 2.53
N LEU A 329 33.10 1.17 3.03
CA LEU A 329 33.71 0.14 3.88
C LEU A 329 33.42 0.31 5.39
N LEU A 330 32.73 1.39 5.79
CA LEU A 330 32.46 1.75 7.19
C LEU A 330 33.74 1.94 8.04
N VAL A 331 34.77 2.56 7.46
CA VAL A 331 36.06 2.85 8.11
C VAL A 331 36.28 4.34 8.31
N SER A 332 37.00 4.72 9.37
CA SER A 332 37.32 6.14 9.61
C SER A 332 38.41 6.66 8.66
N ARG A 333 38.47 7.97 8.43
CA ARG A 333 39.60 8.59 7.70
C ARG A 333 40.96 8.40 8.36
N LYS A 334 41.02 8.01 9.63
CA LYS A 334 42.26 7.68 10.36
C LYS A 334 42.59 6.18 10.33
N ALA A 335 41.76 5.34 9.73
CA ALA A 335 41.97 3.90 9.64
C ALA A 335 43.31 3.59 8.96
N VAL A 336 44.09 2.71 9.58
CA VAL A 336 45.34 2.21 8.99
C VAL A 336 45.03 1.07 8.01
N GLN A 337 45.98 0.73 7.16
CA GLN A 337 45.79 -0.30 6.12
C GLN A 337 45.23 -1.64 6.66
N PRO A 338 45.66 -2.17 7.83
CA PRO A 338 45.05 -3.37 8.41
C PRO A 338 43.56 -3.24 8.73
N ASP A 339 43.10 -2.08 9.22
CA ASP A 339 41.69 -1.84 9.56
C ASP A 339 40.81 -1.85 8.31
N ILE A 340 41.32 -1.28 7.22
CA ILE A 340 40.65 -1.20 5.92
C ILE A 340 40.48 -2.59 5.31
N GLU A 341 41.52 -3.42 5.40
CA GLU A 341 41.46 -4.82 4.95
C GLU A 341 40.49 -5.64 5.80
N ALA A 342 40.53 -5.50 7.14
CA ALA A 342 39.61 -6.19 8.04
C ALA A 342 38.14 -5.80 7.79
N ALA A 343 37.85 -4.51 7.59
CA ALA A 343 36.51 -4.03 7.28
C ALA A 343 35.99 -4.57 5.94
N PHE A 344 36.83 -4.59 4.90
CA PHE A 344 36.51 -5.21 3.60
C PHE A 344 36.13 -6.70 3.75
N GLN A 345 36.89 -7.49 4.51
CA GLN A 345 36.58 -8.90 4.76
C GLN A 345 35.26 -9.11 5.52
N VAL A 346 34.97 -8.26 6.52
CA VAL A 346 33.69 -8.30 7.26
C VAL A 346 32.51 -7.95 6.34
N ARG A 347 32.66 -6.97 5.44
CA ARG A 347 31.60 -6.62 4.47
C ARG A 347 31.36 -7.74 3.45
N ASN A 348 32.42 -8.36 2.93
CA ASN A 348 32.28 -9.43 1.93
C ASN A 348 31.68 -10.72 2.52
N SER A 349 32.07 -11.12 3.74
CA SER A 349 31.51 -12.29 4.42
C SER A 349 30.01 -12.14 4.77
N LEU A 350 29.54 -10.92 5.03
CA LEU A 350 28.10 -10.64 5.20
C LEU A 350 27.31 -10.81 3.90
N LEU A 351 27.86 -10.38 2.75
CA LEU A 351 27.26 -10.64 1.43
C LEU A 351 27.20 -12.13 1.10
N GLU A 352 28.26 -12.89 1.42
CA GLU A 352 28.34 -14.33 1.15
C GLU A 352 27.38 -15.17 1.98
N ARG A 353 27.04 -14.73 3.20
CA ARG A 353 26.06 -15.39 4.07
C ARG A 353 24.68 -15.46 3.41
N ASP A 354 24.22 -14.34 2.85
CA ASP A 354 22.86 -14.22 2.30
C ASP A 354 22.80 -14.74 0.84
N ALA A 355 23.94 -14.81 0.14
CA ALA A 355 24.06 -15.29 -1.24
C ALA A 355 23.54 -16.73 -1.46
N GLN A 356 23.53 -17.58 -0.44
CA GLN A 356 23.06 -18.97 -0.56
C GLN A 356 21.54 -19.09 -0.73
N VAL A 357 20.77 -18.11 -0.24
CA VAL A 357 19.30 -18.07 -0.31
C VAL A 357 18.81 -17.34 -1.57
N LEU A 358 19.67 -16.52 -2.18
CA LEU A 358 19.36 -15.69 -3.35
C LEU A 358 19.53 -16.49 -4.66
N THR A 359 18.40 -16.92 -5.21
CA THR A 359 18.33 -17.72 -6.45
C THR A 359 18.07 -16.90 -7.72
N ASP A 360 17.55 -15.68 -7.58
CA ASP A 360 17.22 -14.78 -8.71
C ASP A 360 18.50 -14.25 -9.41
N LEU A 361 18.46 -14.19 -10.75
CA LEU A 361 19.54 -13.66 -11.58
C LEU A 361 19.80 -12.17 -11.32
N ARG A 362 18.76 -11.39 -11.00
CA ARG A 362 18.85 -9.94 -10.77
C ARG A 362 19.50 -9.62 -9.42
N ASP A 363 19.15 -10.38 -8.39
CA ASP A 363 19.76 -10.24 -7.07
C ASP A 363 21.24 -10.60 -7.12
N ARG A 364 21.62 -11.60 -7.93
CA ARG A 364 23.03 -11.96 -8.18
C ARG A 364 23.81 -10.86 -8.91
N ALA A 365 23.18 -10.13 -9.83
CA ALA A 365 23.82 -8.99 -10.49
C ALA A 365 24.09 -7.84 -9.49
N LYS A 366 23.12 -7.48 -8.65
CA LYS A 366 23.28 -6.45 -7.60
C LYS A 366 24.31 -6.86 -6.54
N LEU A 367 24.39 -8.16 -6.21
CA LEU A 367 25.40 -8.71 -5.30
C LEU A 367 26.83 -8.64 -5.88
N GLU A 368 26.98 -8.82 -7.19
CA GLU A 368 28.28 -8.66 -7.86
C GLU A 368 28.69 -7.18 -8.01
N GLU A 369 27.74 -6.28 -8.28
CA GLU A 369 28.00 -4.83 -8.28
C GLU A 369 28.55 -4.35 -6.92
N LEU A 370 27.94 -4.78 -5.82
CA LEU A 370 28.41 -4.49 -4.46
C LEU A 370 29.84 -4.97 -4.20
N ARG A 371 30.21 -6.17 -4.68
CA ARG A 371 31.59 -6.69 -4.57
C ARG A 371 32.59 -5.82 -5.31
N GLN A 372 32.27 -5.39 -6.54
CA GLN A 372 33.14 -4.51 -7.32
C GLN A 372 33.29 -3.14 -6.64
N LEU A 373 32.22 -2.61 -6.05
CA LEU A 373 32.23 -1.33 -5.33
C LEU A 373 33.09 -1.40 -4.04
N TYR A 374 32.99 -2.50 -3.28
CA TYR A 374 33.86 -2.77 -2.12
C TYR A 374 35.32 -2.94 -2.50
N LEU A 375 35.60 -3.68 -3.57
CA LEU A 375 36.96 -3.87 -4.09
C LEU A 375 37.57 -2.54 -4.57
N GLY A 376 36.78 -1.70 -5.24
CA GLY A 376 37.18 -0.36 -5.66
C GLY A 376 37.52 0.55 -4.48
N ALA A 377 36.66 0.61 -3.47
CA ALA A 377 36.91 1.40 -2.27
C ALA A 377 38.19 0.94 -1.53
N ARG A 378 38.35 -0.38 -1.34
CA ARG A 378 39.55 -0.98 -0.73
C ARG A 378 40.81 -0.59 -1.50
N ASN A 379 40.81 -0.76 -2.82
CA ASN A 379 41.96 -0.48 -3.68
C ASN A 379 42.34 1.02 -3.76
N THR A 380 41.42 1.93 -3.43
CA THR A 380 41.69 3.38 -3.36
C THR A 380 42.21 3.80 -1.98
N LEU A 381 41.70 3.20 -0.90
CA LEU A 381 42.08 3.56 0.48
C LEU A 381 43.33 2.86 1.02
N VAL A 382 43.69 1.70 0.44
CA VAL A 382 44.92 0.96 0.79
C VAL A 382 46.19 1.62 0.20
N ASP A 383 46.07 2.31 -0.94
CA ASP A 383 47.18 3.01 -1.60
C ASP A 383 47.26 4.46 -1.07
N GLU A 384 48.34 4.79 -0.34
CA GLU A 384 48.53 6.12 0.26
C GLU A 384 48.47 7.27 -0.75
N ARG A 385 48.95 7.06 -1.99
CA ARG A 385 48.98 8.11 -3.02
C ARG A 385 47.59 8.34 -3.61
N ARG A 386 46.81 7.27 -3.82
CA ARG A 386 45.41 7.36 -4.26
C ARG A 386 44.52 7.96 -3.17
N ARG A 387 44.69 7.50 -1.93
CA ARG A 387 44.01 8.04 -0.74
C ARG A 387 44.27 9.54 -0.57
N ALA A 388 45.53 9.99 -0.63
CA ALA A 388 45.86 11.42 -0.50
C ALA A 388 45.31 12.30 -1.65
N ALA A 389 45.14 11.75 -2.86
CA ALA A 389 44.46 12.44 -3.95
C ALA A 389 42.94 12.52 -3.71
N TYR A 390 42.33 11.42 -3.27
CA TYR A 390 40.91 11.32 -2.94
C TYR A 390 40.51 12.22 -1.76
N ASP A 391 41.32 12.25 -0.70
CA ASP A 391 41.13 13.14 0.45
C ASP A 391 41.18 14.62 0.03
N ARG A 392 42.00 14.98 -0.96
CA ARG A 392 42.06 16.36 -1.50
C ARG A 392 40.80 16.73 -2.30
N GLU A 393 40.19 15.77 -3.00
CA GLU A 393 38.93 15.95 -3.71
C GLU A 393 37.74 16.09 -2.75
N LEU A 394 37.72 15.27 -1.68
CA LEU A 394 36.78 15.36 -0.57
C LEU A 394 36.95 16.67 0.24
N ALA A 395 38.18 17.16 0.41
CA ALA A 395 38.50 18.41 1.09
C ALA A 395 38.25 19.69 0.25
N GLY A 396 37.67 19.56 -0.96
CA GLY A 396 37.19 20.70 -1.74
C GLY A 396 38.20 21.30 -2.71
N GLY A 397 38.87 20.49 -3.52
CA GLY A 397 39.64 20.96 -4.68
C GLY A 397 38.79 21.80 -5.67
N GLU A 398 39.41 22.87 -6.21
CA GLU A 398 38.89 23.83 -7.21
C GLU A 398 37.39 24.14 -7.16
N LEU A 399 36.95 24.73 -6.03
CA LEU A 399 35.56 25.11 -5.76
C LEU A 399 35.23 26.56 -6.17
N VAL A 400 35.07 26.82 -7.46
CA VAL A 400 34.18 27.89 -7.97
C VAL A 400 33.45 27.39 -9.20
N GLN A 401 32.26 26.79 -9.02
CA GLN A 401 31.30 26.68 -10.12
C GLN A 401 30.47 27.96 -10.16
N VAL A 402 30.58 28.68 -11.27
CA VAL A 402 29.78 29.88 -11.54
C VAL A 402 28.42 29.42 -12.05
N ALA A 403 27.34 30.04 -11.54
CA ALA A 403 25.98 29.77 -12.04
C ALA A 403 25.90 29.97 -13.57
N PRO A 404 25.02 29.25 -14.29
CA PRO A 404 24.92 29.34 -15.74
C PRO A 404 24.76 30.79 -16.22
N ALA A 405 25.51 31.15 -17.27
CA ALA A 405 25.36 32.46 -17.90
C ALA A 405 23.92 32.66 -18.40
N ILE A 406 23.44 33.91 -18.40
CA ILE A 406 22.06 34.25 -18.79
C ILE A 406 21.72 33.71 -20.19
N ASP A 407 22.69 33.72 -21.12
CA ASP A 407 22.54 33.15 -22.46
C ASP A 407 22.38 31.62 -22.45
N THR A 408 23.04 30.91 -21.52
CA THR A 408 22.89 29.46 -21.34
C THR A 408 21.48 29.12 -20.86
N GLU A 409 20.97 29.89 -19.89
CA GLU A 409 19.59 29.74 -19.40
C GLU A 409 18.55 30.04 -20.50
N LEU A 410 18.74 31.11 -21.28
CA LEU A 410 17.85 31.44 -22.40
C LEU A 410 17.75 30.30 -23.43
N ASN A 411 18.86 29.67 -23.78
CA ASN A 411 18.88 28.52 -24.70
C ASN A 411 18.20 27.28 -24.11
N PHE A 412 18.28 27.07 -22.79
CA PHE A 412 17.55 26.00 -22.13
C PHE A 412 16.03 26.25 -22.13
N ARG A 413 15.58 27.49 -21.88
CA ARG A 413 14.16 27.85 -21.98
C ARG A 413 13.59 27.67 -23.39
N MET A 414 14.39 27.95 -24.41
CA MET A 414 14.02 27.61 -25.79
C MET A 414 13.88 26.08 -25.99
N ALA A 415 14.71 25.26 -25.33
CA ALA A 415 14.59 23.80 -25.41
C ALA A 415 13.33 23.28 -24.71
N GLU A 416 12.99 23.79 -23.52
CA GLU A 416 11.72 23.48 -22.83
C GLU A 416 10.50 23.80 -23.70
N GLU A 417 10.51 24.94 -24.41
CA GLU A 417 9.44 25.31 -25.34
C GLU A 417 9.31 24.29 -26.50
N GLN A 418 10.43 23.79 -27.04
CA GLN A 418 10.40 22.72 -28.05
C GLN A 418 9.90 21.39 -27.48
N MET A 419 10.25 21.05 -26.24
CA MET A 419 9.74 19.86 -25.55
C MET A 419 8.22 19.94 -25.35
N ALA A 420 7.69 21.11 -24.92
CA ALA A 420 6.26 21.35 -24.78
C ALA A 420 5.52 21.22 -26.13
N LYS A 421 6.14 21.67 -27.22
CA LYS A 421 5.65 21.50 -28.61
C LYS A 421 5.89 20.09 -29.19
N ARG A 422 6.44 19.15 -28.42
CA ARG A 422 6.85 17.79 -28.83
C ARG A 422 7.88 17.78 -29.99
N GLN A 423 8.62 18.85 -30.19
CA GLN A 423 9.67 18.98 -31.21
C GLN A 423 11.02 18.47 -30.67
N TRP A 424 11.05 17.21 -30.24
CA TRP A 424 12.14 16.61 -29.47
C TRP A 424 13.52 16.73 -30.14
N LYS A 425 13.60 16.58 -31.47
CA LYS A 425 14.87 16.73 -32.23
C LYS A 425 15.45 18.14 -32.14
N ALA A 426 14.60 19.18 -32.12
CA ALA A 426 15.03 20.57 -31.95
C ALA A 426 15.49 20.83 -30.50
N ALA A 427 14.76 20.28 -29.52
CA ALA A 427 15.16 20.34 -28.11
C ALA A 427 16.54 19.71 -27.87
N ILE A 428 16.80 18.50 -28.39
CA ILE A 428 18.09 17.80 -28.27
C ILE A 428 19.26 18.65 -28.80
N GLY A 429 19.08 19.33 -29.94
CA GLY A 429 20.10 20.21 -30.52
C GLY A 429 20.46 21.37 -29.61
N LEU A 430 19.45 22.02 -29.03
CA LEU A 430 19.65 23.08 -28.03
C LEU A 430 20.32 22.53 -26.76
N LEU A 431 19.76 21.47 -26.17
CA LEU A 431 20.24 20.83 -24.92
C LEU A 431 21.71 20.41 -24.98
N LYS A 432 22.16 19.82 -26.09
CA LYS A 432 23.58 19.48 -26.30
C LYS A 432 24.47 20.73 -26.32
N GLY A 433 23.98 21.84 -26.88
CA GLY A 433 24.64 23.15 -26.82
C GLY A 433 24.69 23.76 -25.41
N VAL A 434 23.64 23.57 -24.60
CA VAL A 434 23.61 24.03 -23.20
C VAL A 434 24.60 23.23 -22.33
N ILE A 435 24.56 21.89 -22.41
CA ILE A 435 25.45 20.98 -21.66
C ILE A 435 26.92 21.22 -22.02
N ALA A 436 27.24 21.50 -23.29
CA ALA A 436 28.61 21.80 -23.70
C ALA A 436 29.20 23.07 -23.06
N ARG A 437 28.35 24.01 -22.60
CA ARG A 437 28.75 25.25 -21.90
C ARG A 437 28.72 25.09 -20.38
N SER A 438 27.75 24.34 -19.87
CA SER A 438 27.51 24.15 -18.44
C SER A 438 27.20 22.66 -18.15
N PRO A 439 28.24 21.79 -18.08
CA PRO A 439 28.06 20.34 -18.05
C PRO A 439 27.61 19.78 -16.69
N ASN A 440 27.59 20.60 -15.64
CA ASN A 440 27.30 20.19 -14.25
C ASN A 440 25.89 20.58 -13.77
N GLU A 441 24.96 20.83 -14.69
CA GLU A 441 23.55 21.15 -14.37
C GLU A 441 22.64 19.93 -14.58
N ALA A 442 21.95 19.50 -13.53
CA ALA A 442 21.15 18.28 -13.54
C ALA A 442 19.92 18.38 -14.46
N ASP A 443 19.26 19.54 -14.50
CA ASP A 443 18.12 19.83 -15.38
C ASP A 443 18.43 19.53 -16.85
N TYR A 444 19.63 19.93 -17.30
CA TYR A 444 20.00 19.85 -18.71
C TYR A 444 20.17 18.39 -19.15
N HIS A 445 20.80 17.56 -18.31
CA HIS A 445 20.92 16.12 -18.55
C HIS A 445 19.57 15.40 -18.42
N ALA A 446 18.74 15.76 -17.44
CA ALA A 446 17.40 15.16 -17.28
C ALA A 446 16.49 15.44 -18.50
N ALA A 447 16.47 16.69 -18.96
CA ALA A 447 15.73 17.09 -20.16
C ALA A 447 16.26 16.43 -21.43
N LEU A 448 17.58 16.24 -21.55
CA LEU A 448 18.17 15.54 -22.69
C LEU A 448 17.82 14.05 -22.68
N GLY A 449 17.95 13.36 -21.54
CA GLY A 449 17.58 11.96 -21.40
C GLY A 449 16.10 11.71 -21.77
N TRP A 450 15.19 12.56 -21.28
CA TRP A 450 13.79 12.49 -21.66
C TRP A 450 13.55 12.77 -23.15
N SER A 451 14.23 13.76 -23.73
CA SER A 451 14.07 14.09 -25.15
C SER A 451 14.58 12.99 -26.09
N GLU A 452 15.69 12.33 -25.77
CA GLU A 452 16.22 11.20 -26.54
C GLU A 452 15.27 9.98 -26.48
N TRP A 453 14.69 9.68 -25.30
CA TRP A 453 13.64 8.66 -25.15
C TRP A 453 12.42 8.97 -26.03
N MET A 454 11.94 10.22 -25.99
CA MET A 454 10.75 10.65 -26.74
C MET A 454 10.98 10.78 -28.27
N VAL A 455 12.23 10.87 -28.76
CA VAL A 455 12.53 10.83 -30.22
C VAL A 455 12.38 9.41 -30.79
N ALA A 456 12.73 8.39 -30.02
CA ALA A 456 12.95 7.02 -30.49
C ALA A 456 11.88 6.04 -29.97
N GLU A 457 10.68 6.57 -29.68
CA GLU A 457 9.42 5.86 -29.41
C GLU A 457 9.55 4.58 -28.58
N GLY A 458 10.21 4.69 -27.43
CA GLY A 458 10.18 3.65 -26.40
C GLY A 458 11.10 2.44 -26.63
N THR A 459 12.05 2.52 -27.56
CA THR A 459 13.00 1.41 -27.81
C THR A 459 14.02 1.23 -26.69
N VAL A 460 14.46 -0.02 -26.43
CA VAL A 460 15.48 -0.35 -25.41
C VAL A 460 16.78 0.44 -25.63
N ALA A 461 17.21 0.61 -26.89
CA ALA A 461 18.39 1.42 -27.22
C ALA A 461 18.23 2.91 -26.83
N ALA A 462 17.01 3.46 -26.90
CA ALA A 462 16.72 4.81 -26.45
C ALA A 462 16.72 4.91 -24.92
N ALA A 463 16.23 3.89 -24.21
CA ALA A 463 16.32 3.84 -22.75
C ALA A 463 17.78 3.82 -22.27
N GLU A 464 18.67 3.06 -22.89
CA GLU A 464 20.10 3.05 -22.50
C GLU A 464 20.77 4.42 -22.66
N VAL A 465 20.47 5.14 -23.76
CA VAL A 465 20.94 6.52 -23.96
C VAL A 465 20.33 7.47 -22.92
N ALA A 466 19.03 7.36 -22.65
CA ALA A 466 18.33 8.17 -21.66
C ALA A 466 18.84 7.94 -20.24
N ARG A 467 18.98 6.67 -19.83
CA ARG A 467 19.51 6.22 -18.52
C ARG A 467 20.89 6.81 -18.25
N LYS A 468 21.79 6.84 -19.24
CA LYS A 468 23.12 7.44 -19.07
C LYS A 468 23.04 8.93 -18.68
N HIS A 469 22.18 9.70 -19.34
CA HIS A 469 21.97 11.10 -19.00
C HIS A 469 21.21 11.28 -17.67
N LEU A 470 20.21 10.46 -17.39
CA LEU A 470 19.45 10.50 -16.13
C LEU A 470 20.30 10.13 -14.91
N ASN A 471 21.16 9.12 -15.03
CA ASN A 471 22.15 8.78 -14.01
C ASN A 471 23.16 9.93 -13.82
N THR A 472 23.61 10.58 -14.91
CA THR A 472 24.47 11.78 -14.81
C THR A 472 23.76 12.94 -14.08
N ALA A 473 22.46 13.13 -14.32
CA ALA A 473 21.65 14.12 -13.60
C ALA A 473 21.55 13.80 -12.09
N LEU A 474 21.40 12.53 -11.74
CA LEU A 474 21.34 12.06 -10.35
C LEU A 474 22.72 12.05 -9.65
N GLU A 475 23.83 11.87 -10.38
CA GLU A 475 25.19 12.10 -9.87
C GLU A 475 25.43 13.58 -9.53
N ILE A 476 24.88 14.50 -10.33
CA ILE A 476 24.95 15.95 -10.09
C ILE A 476 24.06 16.32 -8.91
N ASN A 477 22.79 15.92 -8.93
CA ASN A 477 21.81 16.16 -7.87
C ASN A 477 21.01 14.88 -7.56
N PRO A 478 21.34 14.16 -6.46
CA PRO A 478 20.63 12.93 -6.06
C PRO A 478 19.15 13.12 -5.66
N ASP A 479 18.70 14.36 -5.47
CA ASP A 479 17.33 14.70 -5.09
C ASP A 479 16.58 15.40 -6.25
N HIS A 480 16.90 15.07 -7.51
CA HIS A 480 16.37 15.75 -8.69
C HIS A 480 15.00 15.17 -9.15
N PRO A 481 13.87 15.88 -8.95
CA PRO A 481 12.53 15.32 -9.13
C PRO A 481 12.26 14.86 -10.57
N ALA A 482 12.68 15.64 -11.56
CA ALA A 482 12.47 15.30 -12.97
C ALA A 482 13.30 14.08 -13.41
N ALA A 483 14.50 13.89 -12.85
CA ALA A 483 15.34 12.75 -13.24
C ALA A 483 14.76 11.44 -12.70
N HIS A 484 14.25 11.46 -11.47
CA HIS A 484 13.51 10.35 -10.88
C HIS A 484 12.20 10.05 -11.62
N ASP A 485 11.39 11.06 -11.96
CA ASP A 485 10.16 10.92 -12.76
C ASP A 485 10.44 10.24 -14.11
N TYR A 486 11.38 10.81 -14.88
CA TYR A 486 11.73 10.29 -16.20
C TYR A 486 12.35 8.89 -16.16
N LYS A 487 13.31 8.63 -15.25
CA LYS A 487 13.92 7.30 -15.11
C LYS A 487 12.89 6.26 -14.71
N GLY A 488 12.12 6.53 -13.65
CA GLY A 488 11.10 5.60 -13.16
C GLY A 488 10.00 5.30 -14.19
N ARG A 489 9.62 6.26 -15.01
CA ARG A 489 8.65 6.04 -16.11
C ARG A 489 9.24 5.26 -17.27
N ILE A 490 10.50 5.46 -17.63
CA ILE A 490 11.18 4.69 -18.69
C ILE A 490 11.30 3.23 -18.23
N ASP A 491 11.86 3.00 -17.04
CA ASP A 491 12.10 1.66 -16.50
C ASP A 491 10.79 0.89 -16.26
N GLY A 492 9.75 1.57 -15.78
CA GLY A 492 8.40 1.01 -15.61
C GLY A 492 7.62 0.79 -16.91
N THR A 493 7.94 1.51 -18.00
CA THR A 493 7.34 1.25 -19.33
C THR A 493 7.96 0.02 -19.98
N LEU A 494 9.26 -0.22 -19.74
CA LEU A 494 9.97 -1.40 -20.25
C LEU A 494 9.81 -2.65 -19.37
N HIS A 495 9.22 -2.52 -18.17
CA HIS A 495 9.16 -3.55 -17.15
C HIS A 495 10.53 -4.17 -16.81
N ASP A 496 11.58 -3.34 -16.86
CA ASP A 496 12.96 -3.81 -16.70
C ASP A 496 13.24 -4.13 -15.23
N ASP A 497 13.18 -3.15 -14.33
CA ASP A 497 13.08 -3.37 -12.88
C ASP A 497 11.93 -2.52 -12.30
N ASP A 498 10.73 -3.10 -12.24
CA ASP A 498 9.55 -2.46 -11.66
C ASP A 498 9.77 -2.00 -10.20
N ALA A 499 10.69 -2.60 -9.43
CA ALA A 499 10.97 -2.17 -8.06
C ALA A 499 11.85 -0.92 -8.01
N GLU A 500 12.87 -0.84 -8.87
CA GLU A 500 13.66 0.39 -9.05
C GLU A 500 12.81 1.50 -9.69
N ALA A 501 11.96 1.16 -10.67
CA ALA A 501 10.99 2.08 -11.26
C ALA A 501 10.07 2.68 -10.18
N LEU A 502 9.46 1.84 -9.34
CA LEU A 502 8.63 2.31 -8.22
C LEU A 502 9.41 3.15 -7.21
N PHE A 503 10.66 2.83 -6.91
CA PHE A 503 11.51 3.66 -6.05
C PHE A 503 11.70 5.07 -6.63
N HIS A 504 12.08 5.18 -7.90
CA HIS A 504 12.27 6.48 -8.56
C HIS A 504 10.93 7.24 -8.69
N LEU A 505 9.84 6.56 -9.04
CA LEU A 505 8.52 7.19 -9.12
C LEU A 505 8.01 7.70 -7.75
N GLU A 506 8.12 6.89 -6.69
CA GLU A 506 7.79 7.31 -5.32
C GLU A 506 8.69 8.48 -4.89
N ARG A 507 9.99 8.44 -5.22
CA ARG A 507 10.92 9.55 -4.92
C ARG A 507 10.55 10.84 -5.67
N ALA A 508 10.09 10.74 -6.92
CA ALA A 508 9.68 11.88 -7.71
C ALA A 508 8.47 12.62 -7.11
N ILE A 509 7.41 11.91 -6.71
CA ILE A 509 6.23 12.51 -6.07
C ILE A 509 6.48 12.97 -4.62
N ASP A 510 7.49 12.39 -3.95
CA ASP A 510 7.95 12.81 -2.64
C ASP A 510 8.70 14.15 -2.70
N LEU A 511 9.44 14.39 -3.78
CA LEU A 511 10.18 15.64 -4.05
C LEU A 511 9.29 16.73 -4.69
N ASP A 512 8.47 16.36 -5.67
CA ASP A 512 7.55 17.23 -6.40
C ASP A 512 6.13 16.61 -6.47
N PRO A 513 5.26 16.93 -5.50
CA PRO A 513 3.87 16.44 -5.46
C PRO A 513 2.99 16.83 -6.67
N SER A 514 3.46 17.70 -7.58
CA SER A 514 2.69 18.08 -8.77
C SER A 514 2.83 17.08 -9.94
N ARG A 515 3.79 16.14 -9.86
CA ARG A 515 4.12 15.10 -10.86
C ARG A 515 3.05 14.00 -10.95
N ILE A 516 1.83 14.35 -11.36
CA ILE A 516 0.70 13.40 -11.46
C ILE A 516 1.01 12.26 -12.44
N GLU A 517 1.79 12.49 -13.50
CA GLU A 517 2.22 11.47 -14.45
C GLU A 517 3.01 10.33 -13.79
N ALA A 518 3.81 10.63 -12.75
CA ALA A 518 4.50 9.61 -11.98
C ALA A 518 3.51 8.78 -11.12
N LEU A 519 2.47 9.41 -10.56
CA LEU A 519 1.39 8.70 -9.85
C LEU A 519 0.58 7.77 -10.79
N VAL A 520 0.40 8.14 -12.06
CA VAL A 520 -0.23 7.27 -13.07
C VAL A 520 0.62 6.04 -13.36
N ALA A 521 1.95 6.21 -13.45
CA ALA A 521 2.86 5.07 -13.62
C ALA A 521 2.87 4.14 -12.37
N ILE A 522 2.85 4.72 -11.16
CA ILE A 522 2.74 3.96 -9.91
C ILE A 522 1.44 3.15 -9.86
N GLU A 523 0.31 3.73 -10.27
CA GLU A 523 -0.97 3.01 -10.38
C GLU A 523 -0.84 1.78 -11.27
N GLY A 524 -0.38 1.94 -12.52
CA GLY A 524 -0.24 0.84 -13.46
C GLY A 524 0.63 -0.30 -12.93
N LEU A 525 1.79 0.04 -12.36
CA LEU A 525 2.73 -0.94 -11.80
C LEU A 525 2.17 -1.66 -10.56
N LEU A 526 1.60 -0.92 -9.60
CA LEU A 526 1.09 -1.53 -8.36
C LEU A 526 -0.21 -2.31 -8.57
N LEU A 527 -1.09 -1.89 -9.47
CA LEU A 527 -2.27 -2.65 -9.85
C LEU A 527 -1.90 -3.95 -10.58
N ALA A 528 -0.98 -3.89 -11.55
CA ALA A 528 -0.49 -5.09 -12.25
C ALA A 528 0.16 -6.11 -11.29
N ARG A 529 0.83 -5.62 -10.24
CA ARG A 529 1.46 -6.46 -9.20
C ARG A 529 0.51 -6.87 -8.06
N GLY A 530 -0.73 -6.35 -8.03
CA GLY A 530 -1.70 -6.60 -6.96
C GLY A 530 -1.33 -5.95 -5.61
N GLU A 531 -0.38 -5.01 -5.57
CA GLU A 531 0.14 -4.33 -4.37
C GLU A 531 -0.82 -3.20 -3.88
N LEU A 532 -2.14 -3.48 -3.83
CA LEU A 532 -3.20 -2.49 -3.61
C LEU A 532 -3.00 -1.65 -2.32
N ARG A 533 -2.60 -2.30 -1.21
CA ARG A 533 -2.33 -1.63 0.08
C ARG A 533 -1.05 -0.78 0.08
N ARG A 534 -0.11 -1.02 -0.85
CA ARG A 534 1.01 -0.10 -1.09
C ARG A 534 0.53 1.11 -1.87
N TYR A 535 -0.28 0.90 -2.92
CA TYR A 535 -0.83 2.01 -3.70
C TYR A 535 -1.68 2.94 -2.82
N GLU A 536 -2.53 2.39 -1.96
CA GLU A 536 -3.32 3.13 -0.96
C GLU A 536 -2.42 4.02 -0.07
N ARG A 537 -1.33 3.47 0.46
CA ARG A 537 -0.35 4.22 1.28
C ARG A 537 0.35 5.33 0.50
N VAL A 538 0.69 5.09 -0.77
CA VAL A 538 1.32 6.11 -1.63
C VAL A 538 0.36 7.28 -1.89
N ILE A 539 -0.90 7.00 -2.27
CA ILE A 539 -1.90 8.07 -2.51
C ILE A 539 -2.16 8.86 -1.22
N LYS A 540 -2.34 8.18 -0.07
CA LYS A 540 -2.54 8.85 1.23
C LYS A 540 -1.37 9.75 1.62
N ARG A 541 -0.12 9.32 1.38
CA ARG A 541 1.10 10.11 1.61
C ARG A 541 1.15 11.35 0.71
N LEU A 542 0.80 11.20 -0.56
CA LEU A 542 0.71 12.32 -1.52
C LEU A 542 -0.38 13.33 -1.13
N LEU A 543 -1.58 12.85 -0.78
CA LEU A 543 -2.70 13.66 -0.32
C LEU A 543 -2.35 14.49 0.93
N PHE A 544 -1.59 13.91 1.86
CA PHE A 544 -1.09 14.65 3.03
C PHE A 544 -0.19 15.82 2.64
N ARG A 545 0.73 15.65 1.67
CA ARG A 545 1.61 16.73 1.19
C ARG A 545 0.90 17.80 0.36
N LEU A 546 -0.17 17.42 -0.35
CA LEU A 546 -0.99 18.33 -1.15
C LEU A 546 -2.03 19.09 -0.31
N ARG A 547 -2.36 18.60 0.89
CA ARG A 547 -3.44 19.10 1.76
C ARG A 547 -3.44 20.62 1.88
N GLY A 548 -4.59 21.22 1.55
CA GLY A 548 -4.83 22.65 1.75
C GLY A 548 -4.17 23.56 0.70
N ARG A 549 -3.50 22.99 -0.30
CA ARG A 549 -3.04 23.74 -1.48
C ARG A 549 -4.17 23.93 -2.50
N GLY A 550 -5.26 23.15 -2.42
CA GLY A 550 -6.47 23.35 -3.24
C GLY A 550 -6.22 23.10 -4.73
N THR A 551 -5.27 22.23 -5.06
CA THR A 551 -4.77 22.05 -6.43
C THR A 551 -5.56 20.99 -7.20
N THR A 552 -5.53 21.08 -8.54
CA THR A 552 -6.03 20.02 -9.43
C THR A 552 -5.34 18.67 -9.17
N ALA A 553 -4.09 18.68 -8.70
CA ALA A 553 -3.36 17.48 -8.28
C ALA A 553 -4.02 16.82 -7.05
N GLU A 554 -4.46 17.60 -6.06
CA GLU A 554 -5.14 17.12 -4.84
C GLU A 554 -6.47 16.42 -5.19
N ALA A 555 -7.28 17.04 -6.06
CA ALA A 555 -8.54 16.45 -6.53
C ALA A 555 -8.32 15.14 -7.31
N LYS A 556 -7.34 15.10 -8.23
CA LYS A 556 -6.99 13.88 -9.00
C LYS A 556 -6.48 12.74 -8.11
N ALA A 557 -5.74 13.04 -7.06
CA ALA A 557 -5.30 12.04 -6.09
C ALA A 557 -6.47 11.47 -5.28
N TRP A 558 -7.45 12.30 -4.87
CA TRP A 558 -8.68 11.81 -4.22
C TRP A 558 -9.54 10.93 -5.15
N ALA A 559 -9.71 11.33 -6.42
CA ALA A 559 -10.45 10.54 -7.41
C ALA A 559 -9.81 9.16 -7.65
N ARG A 560 -8.47 9.08 -7.64
CA ARG A 560 -7.72 7.82 -7.73
C ARG A 560 -7.88 6.93 -6.50
N LEU A 561 -7.90 7.53 -5.30
CA LEU A 561 -8.19 6.79 -4.07
C LEU A 561 -9.62 6.23 -4.06
N ALA A 562 -10.60 6.99 -4.57
CA ALA A 562 -11.97 6.53 -4.73
C ALA A 562 -12.09 5.32 -5.69
N ARG A 563 -11.42 5.37 -6.84
CA ARG A 563 -11.35 4.22 -7.78
C ARG A 563 -10.69 3.00 -7.12
N LEU A 564 -9.56 3.18 -6.42
CA LEU A 564 -8.91 2.09 -5.69
C LEU A 564 -9.85 1.41 -4.68
N TYR A 565 -10.62 2.19 -3.93
CA TYR A 565 -11.59 1.64 -2.99
C TYR A 565 -12.76 0.91 -3.66
N LEU A 566 -13.35 1.51 -4.69
CA LEU A 566 -14.54 0.98 -5.36
C LEU A 566 -14.25 -0.17 -6.33
N ASP A 567 -13.14 -0.14 -7.06
CA ASP A 567 -12.85 -1.05 -8.18
C ASP A 567 -11.90 -2.20 -7.80
N HIS A 568 -11.19 -2.11 -6.67
CA HIS A 568 -10.14 -3.06 -6.30
C HIS A 568 -10.13 -3.53 -4.83
N LEU A 569 -10.57 -2.70 -3.89
CA LEU A 569 -10.59 -3.06 -2.45
C LEU A 569 -11.97 -3.45 -1.90
N ASP A 570 -13.03 -3.29 -2.70
CA ASP A 570 -14.44 -3.53 -2.30
C ASP A 570 -14.82 -2.78 -1.00
N ASP A 571 -14.31 -1.55 -0.87
CA ASP A 571 -14.58 -0.65 0.27
C ASP A 571 -15.57 0.45 -0.16
N PRO A 572 -16.88 0.21 -0.04
CA PRO A 572 -17.90 1.19 -0.42
C PRO A 572 -17.80 2.49 0.36
N GLN A 573 -17.48 2.42 1.67
CA GLN A 573 -17.48 3.58 2.57
C GLN A 573 -16.24 4.46 2.37
N GLY A 574 -15.06 3.85 2.24
CA GLY A 574 -13.82 4.55 1.89
C GLY A 574 -13.91 5.23 0.52
N GLY A 575 -14.56 4.59 -0.44
CA GLY A 575 -14.86 5.15 -1.76
C GLY A 575 -15.71 6.42 -1.68
N ASP A 576 -16.86 6.35 -1.00
CA ASP A 576 -17.80 7.47 -0.85
C ASP A 576 -17.14 8.67 -0.13
N ALA A 577 -16.33 8.42 0.91
CA ALA A 577 -15.58 9.45 1.63
C ALA A 577 -14.48 10.11 0.77
N ALA A 578 -13.82 9.36 -0.11
CA ALA A 578 -12.83 9.90 -1.04
C ALA A 578 -13.47 10.77 -2.14
N ILE A 579 -14.64 10.37 -2.66
CA ILE A 579 -15.42 11.17 -3.64
C ILE A 579 -15.84 12.52 -3.04
N ALA A 580 -16.36 12.52 -1.81
CA ALA A 580 -16.77 13.76 -1.14
C ALA A 580 -15.61 14.77 -1.00
N ASN A 581 -14.39 14.27 -0.72
CA ASN A 581 -13.19 15.12 -0.65
C ASN A 581 -12.74 15.64 -2.02
N ALA A 582 -12.82 14.82 -3.08
CA ALA A 582 -12.53 15.26 -4.44
C ALA A 582 -13.49 16.37 -4.90
N LEU A 583 -14.80 16.17 -4.66
CA LEU A 583 -15.86 17.10 -5.04
C LEU A 583 -15.73 18.46 -4.33
N ARG A 584 -15.32 18.46 -3.06
CA ARG A 584 -15.05 19.68 -2.28
C ARG A 584 -13.93 20.54 -2.89
N ILE A 585 -12.97 19.93 -3.57
CA ILE A 585 -11.79 20.61 -4.13
C ILE A 585 -12.02 21.02 -5.59
N SER A 586 -12.59 20.12 -6.41
CA SER A 586 -12.88 20.40 -7.82
C SER A 586 -14.32 19.99 -8.19
N PRO A 587 -15.32 20.85 -7.90
CA PRO A 587 -16.74 20.53 -8.10
C PRO A 587 -17.18 20.37 -9.57
N ARG A 588 -16.30 20.69 -10.53
CA ARG A 588 -16.57 20.67 -11.98
C ARG A 588 -15.67 19.67 -12.73
N ASP A 589 -14.97 18.80 -12.01
CA ASP A 589 -14.11 17.78 -12.61
C ASP A 589 -14.94 16.63 -13.20
N SER A 590 -14.68 16.26 -14.45
CA SER A 590 -15.40 15.20 -15.16
C SER A 590 -15.22 13.84 -14.50
N ASP A 591 -14.02 13.56 -14.01
CA ASP A 591 -13.66 12.27 -13.40
C ASP A 591 -14.35 12.08 -12.04
N VAL A 592 -14.62 13.19 -11.34
CA VAL A 592 -15.34 13.19 -10.06
C VAL A 592 -16.85 13.06 -10.30
N ALA A 593 -17.40 13.73 -11.31
CA ALA A 593 -18.81 13.64 -11.67
C ALA A 593 -19.21 12.21 -12.09
N GLU A 594 -18.35 11.49 -12.82
CA GLU A 594 -18.54 10.09 -13.17
C GLU A 594 -18.69 9.19 -11.91
N LEU A 595 -17.82 9.38 -10.93
CA LEU A 595 -17.80 8.58 -9.69
C LEU A 595 -19.04 8.80 -8.83
N VAL A 596 -19.53 10.05 -8.70
CA VAL A 596 -20.79 10.37 -7.99
C VAL A 596 -21.98 9.66 -8.63
N ALA A 597 -22.12 9.77 -9.96
CA ALA A 597 -23.20 9.11 -10.70
C ALA A 597 -23.13 7.57 -10.64
N ARG A 598 -22.02 6.99 -10.14
CA ARG A 598 -21.83 5.54 -9.94
C ARG A 598 -22.31 5.10 -8.56
N THR A 599 -22.16 5.92 -7.52
CA THR A 599 -22.52 5.58 -6.13
C THR A 599 -23.98 5.87 -5.80
N GLU A 600 -24.58 6.93 -6.37
CA GLU A 600 -26.01 7.24 -6.21
C GLU A 600 -26.93 6.09 -6.69
N ARG A 601 -26.49 5.31 -7.68
CA ARG A 601 -27.20 4.11 -8.16
C ARG A 601 -27.16 2.91 -7.20
N ARG A 602 -26.38 2.95 -6.11
CA ARG A 602 -26.13 1.80 -5.22
C ARG A 602 -26.93 1.83 -3.92
N THR A 603 -27.20 3.00 -3.33
CA THR A 603 -27.56 3.10 -1.90
C THR A 603 -28.98 3.59 -1.57
N GLY A 604 -29.70 4.21 -2.52
CA GLY A 604 -30.75 5.18 -2.19
C GLY A 604 -32.11 4.75 -1.60
N ALA A 605 -32.44 3.46 -1.42
CA ALA A 605 -33.86 3.06 -1.23
C ALA A 605 -34.22 2.08 -0.07
N MET A 606 -33.36 1.14 0.31
CA MET A 606 -33.80 -0.07 1.05
C MET A 606 -33.41 -0.17 2.53
N GLU A 607 -32.62 0.77 3.06
CA GLU A 607 -32.02 0.64 4.40
C GLU A 607 -33.02 0.78 5.57
N PRO A 608 -33.94 1.76 5.58
CA PRO A 608 -34.95 1.90 6.64
C PRO A 608 -35.89 0.70 6.73
N ILE A 609 -36.19 0.09 5.57
CA ILE A 609 -37.03 -1.10 5.45
C ILE A 609 -36.35 -2.26 6.21
N ARG A 610 -35.05 -2.51 6.02
CA ARG A 610 -34.34 -3.62 6.67
C ARG A 610 -34.36 -3.60 8.21
N ALA A 611 -34.42 -2.42 8.84
CA ALA A 611 -34.44 -2.31 10.29
C ALA A 611 -35.75 -2.87 10.88
N GLY A 612 -36.90 -2.39 10.40
CA GLY A 612 -38.21 -2.81 10.90
C GLY A 612 -38.53 -4.30 10.67
N TRP A 613 -37.93 -4.94 9.66
CA TRP A 613 -38.15 -6.36 9.40
C TRP A 613 -37.54 -7.25 10.49
N ARG A 614 -36.41 -6.83 11.08
CA ARG A 614 -35.71 -7.62 12.10
C ARG A 614 -36.47 -7.62 13.44
N GLU A 615 -37.24 -6.57 13.72
CA GLU A 615 -38.06 -6.41 14.92
C GLU A 615 -39.43 -7.12 14.80
N ALA A 616 -39.97 -7.23 13.58
CA ALA A 616 -41.32 -7.73 13.33
C ALA A 616 -41.48 -9.27 13.30
N ILE A 617 -40.39 -10.05 13.26
CA ILE A 617 -40.40 -11.50 12.98
C ILE A 617 -41.22 -12.35 13.98
N ALA A 618 -41.38 -11.89 15.21
CA ALA A 618 -42.04 -12.64 16.29
C ALA A 618 -43.47 -12.15 16.62
N ASP A 619 -43.95 -11.08 16.00
CA ASP A 619 -45.26 -10.47 16.29
C ASP A 619 -46.07 -10.22 15.00
N PRO A 620 -47.23 -10.89 14.82
CA PRO A 620 -48.15 -10.63 13.72
C PRO A 620 -48.53 -9.15 13.56
N THR A 621 -48.64 -8.39 14.66
CA THR A 621 -49.06 -6.99 14.67
C THR A 621 -48.01 -6.08 14.05
N SER A 622 -46.76 -6.24 14.47
CA SER A 622 -45.59 -5.56 13.92
C SER A 622 -45.35 -5.95 12.46
N GLY A 623 -45.55 -7.23 12.12
CA GLY A 623 -45.55 -7.70 10.74
C GLY A 623 -46.57 -6.99 9.86
N ALA A 624 -47.81 -6.79 10.35
CA ALA A 624 -48.87 -6.14 9.60
C ALA A 624 -48.60 -4.65 9.35
N ALA A 625 -48.13 -3.94 10.38
CA ALA A 625 -47.69 -2.56 10.26
C ALA A 625 -46.56 -2.41 9.23
N LEU A 626 -45.62 -3.35 9.23
CA LEU A 626 -44.46 -3.35 8.35
C LEU A 626 -44.80 -3.61 6.88
N VAL A 627 -45.58 -4.66 6.58
CA VAL A 627 -46.03 -4.98 5.21
C VAL A 627 -46.75 -3.77 4.62
N LYS A 628 -47.73 -3.24 5.38
CA LYS A 628 -48.52 -2.06 4.98
C LYS A 628 -47.67 -0.80 4.76
N THR A 629 -46.67 -0.56 5.60
CA THR A 629 -45.77 0.60 5.45
C THR A 629 -44.86 0.44 4.23
N THR A 630 -44.38 -0.78 3.97
CA THR A 630 -43.53 -1.10 2.81
C THR A 630 -44.31 -0.96 1.50
N GLU A 631 -45.56 -1.44 1.47
CA GLU A 631 -46.49 -1.30 0.34
C GLU A 631 -46.86 0.17 0.09
N ALA A 632 -47.23 0.93 1.12
CA ALA A 632 -47.50 2.37 1.03
C ALA A 632 -46.28 3.19 0.59
N SER A 633 -45.07 2.68 0.80
CA SER A 633 -43.80 3.27 0.34
C SER A 633 -43.44 2.87 -1.10
N GLY A 634 -44.34 2.23 -1.85
CA GLY A 634 -44.13 1.84 -3.25
C GLY A 634 -43.22 0.64 -3.47
N HIS A 635 -42.87 -0.11 -2.42
CA HIS A 635 -41.94 -1.26 -2.51
C HIS A 635 -42.72 -2.59 -2.58
N ALA A 636 -43.49 -2.79 -3.66
CA ALA A 636 -44.45 -3.90 -3.79
C ALA A 636 -43.81 -5.30 -3.65
N ASP A 637 -42.67 -5.58 -4.29
CA ASP A 637 -42.00 -6.88 -4.16
C ASP A 637 -41.54 -7.17 -2.72
N ALA A 638 -41.07 -6.14 -2.01
CA ALA A 638 -40.65 -6.26 -0.63
C ALA A 638 -41.86 -6.52 0.28
N ALA A 639 -42.98 -5.82 0.10
CA ALA A 639 -44.21 -6.11 0.83
C ALA A 639 -44.72 -7.54 0.60
N PHE A 640 -44.66 -8.04 -0.65
CA PHE A 640 -44.99 -9.43 -0.99
C PHE A 640 -44.06 -10.45 -0.32
N LEU A 641 -42.74 -10.22 -0.30
CA LEU A 641 -41.79 -11.11 0.37
C LEU A 641 -42.00 -11.14 1.89
N ALA A 642 -42.23 -9.99 2.52
CA ALA A 642 -42.56 -9.90 3.94
C ALA A 642 -43.82 -10.72 4.28
N ALA A 643 -44.91 -10.52 3.54
CA ALA A 643 -46.14 -11.30 3.73
C ALA A 643 -45.93 -12.80 3.49
N SER A 644 -45.17 -13.17 2.46
CA SER A 644 -44.85 -14.58 2.15
C SER A 644 -44.00 -15.25 3.24
N ALA A 645 -43.05 -14.53 3.85
CA ALA A 645 -42.29 -15.01 4.99
C ALA A 645 -43.18 -15.20 6.24
N MET A 646 -44.07 -14.25 6.53
CA MET A 646 -45.03 -14.39 7.65
C MET A 646 -46.01 -15.56 7.44
N VAL A 647 -46.44 -15.83 6.20
CA VAL A 647 -47.24 -17.02 5.86
C VAL A 647 -46.42 -18.29 6.11
N ALA A 648 -45.16 -18.34 5.67
CA ALA A 648 -44.27 -19.49 5.86
C ALA A 648 -43.90 -19.75 7.34
N MET A 649 -43.93 -18.71 8.18
CA MET A 649 -43.73 -18.78 9.64
C MET A 649 -45.02 -19.07 10.42
N GLY A 650 -46.19 -18.98 9.79
CA GLY A 650 -47.49 -19.17 10.46
C GLY A 650 -47.96 -17.96 11.30
N THR A 651 -47.37 -16.79 11.09
CA THR A 651 -47.66 -15.53 11.82
C THR A 651 -48.48 -14.53 11.02
N ALA A 652 -48.84 -14.84 9.78
CA ALA A 652 -49.59 -13.96 8.90
C ALA A 652 -51.03 -13.69 9.35
N ASP A 653 -51.48 -12.44 9.20
CA ASP A 653 -52.88 -12.07 9.31
C ASP A 653 -53.66 -12.33 8.00
N THR A 654 -54.95 -12.00 7.98
CA THR A 654 -55.82 -12.19 6.81
C THR A 654 -55.45 -11.30 5.62
N GLN A 655 -54.80 -10.15 5.84
CA GLN A 655 -54.37 -9.25 4.77
C GLN A 655 -53.07 -9.76 4.13
N MET A 656 -52.10 -10.17 4.94
CA MET A 656 -50.87 -10.83 4.46
C MET A 656 -51.18 -12.11 3.69
N ALA A 657 -52.06 -12.97 4.22
CA ALA A 657 -52.45 -14.21 3.56
C ALA A 657 -53.11 -13.95 2.21
N ALA A 658 -53.95 -12.92 2.10
CA ALA A 658 -54.54 -12.48 0.83
C ALA A 658 -53.49 -11.91 -0.13
N LEU A 659 -52.55 -11.08 0.34
CA LEU A 659 -51.47 -10.50 -0.47
C LEU A 659 -50.54 -11.59 -1.03
N HIS A 660 -50.21 -12.60 -0.22
CA HIS A 660 -49.47 -13.77 -0.68
C HIS A 660 -50.29 -14.59 -1.71
N GLU A 661 -51.53 -14.98 -1.41
CA GLU A 661 -52.34 -15.78 -2.34
C GLU A 661 -52.60 -15.09 -3.69
N ALA A 662 -52.74 -13.75 -3.69
CA ALA A 662 -52.93 -12.95 -4.90
C ALA A 662 -51.67 -12.91 -5.81
N HIS A 663 -50.48 -13.14 -5.26
CA HIS A 663 -49.20 -12.89 -5.94
C HIS A 663 -48.23 -14.08 -5.98
N ARG A 664 -48.55 -15.18 -5.27
CA ARG A 664 -47.72 -16.39 -5.19
C ARG A 664 -47.49 -17.05 -6.54
N VAL A 665 -46.36 -17.75 -6.64
CA VAL A 665 -45.93 -18.42 -7.86
C VAL A 665 -46.63 -19.78 -7.96
N ARG A 666 -47.60 -19.92 -8.86
CA ARG A 666 -48.36 -21.17 -9.10
C ARG A 666 -47.69 -22.14 -10.10
N GLY A 667 -46.45 -21.86 -10.52
CA GLY A 667 -45.71 -22.60 -11.54
C GLY A 667 -44.20 -22.36 -11.43
N ILE A 668 -43.49 -22.17 -12.54
CA ILE A 668 -42.03 -21.90 -12.53
C ILE A 668 -41.75 -20.44 -12.88
N ALA A 669 -41.45 -19.61 -11.88
CA ALA A 669 -40.92 -18.26 -12.06
C ALA A 669 -39.38 -18.27 -12.06
N ALA A 670 -38.77 -18.73 -13.15
CA ALA A 670 -37.32 -18.77 -13.30
C ALA A 670 -36.83 -17.80 -14.40
N PRO A 671 -35.68 -17.13 -14.18
CA PRO A 671 -35.19 -16.06 -15.05
C PRO A 671 -34.87 -16.53 -16.48
N THR A 672 -34.72 -15.55 -17.38
CA THR A 672 -34.36 -15.76 -18.79
C THR A 672 -32.86 -15.83 -19.03
N SER A 673 -32.03 -15.34 -18.11
CA SER A 673 -30.56 -15.35 -18.17
C SER A 673 -29.94 -16.11 -17.00
N PRO A 674 -28.77 -16.76 -17.20
CA PRO A 674 -28.02 -17.39 -16.11
C PRO A 674 -27.61 -16.43 -15.00
N LEU A 675 -27.35 -16.97 -13.80
CA LEU A 675 -26.86 -16.23 -12.65
C LEU A 675 -25.38 -15.86 -12.85
N GLY A 676 -25.10 -14.56 -13.02
CA GLY A 676 -23.76 -14.02 -13.16
C GLY A 676 -23.03 -13.84 -11.82
N ARG A 677 -21.78 -13.35 -11.89
CA ARG A 677 -20.91 -13.14 -10.73
C ARG A 677 -21.57 -12.26 -9.66
N ASP A 678 -22.25 -11.19 -10.07
CA ASP A 678 -22.86 -10.21 -9.16
C ASP A 678 -24.09 -10.79 -8.45
N GLN A 679 -24.89 -11.60 -9.15
CA GLN A 679 -26.02 -12.31 -8.53
C GLN A 679 -25.52 -13.34 -7.51
N TRP A 680 -24.43 -14.06 -7.84
CA TRP A 680 -23.81 -14.98 -6.91
C TRP A 680 -23.15 -14.31 -5.70
N ALA A 681 -22.66 -13.06 -5.83
CA ALA A 681 -22.17 -12.29 -4.69
C ALA A 681 -23.30 -11.94 -3.69
N LEU A 682 -24.50 -11.66 -4.19
CA LEU A 682 -25.69 -11.40 -3.35
C LEU A 682 -26.31 -12.68 -2.75
N LEU A 683 -26.16 -13.84 -3.43
CA LEU A 683 -26.68 -15.13 -2.96
C LEU A 683 -25.82 -15.78 -1.88
N ARG A 684 -24.49 -15.70 -1.98
CA ARG A 684 -23.57 -16.41 -1.07
C ARG A 684 -23.80 -16.08 0.40
N HIS A 685 -23.73 -17.12 1.23
CA HIS A 685 -23.55 -16.93 2.67
C HIS A 685 -22.19 -16.24 2.92
N LYS A 686 -22.10 -15.41 3.96
CA LYS A 686 -20.85 -14.68 4.32
C LYS A 686 -19.63 -15.58 4.49
N ASP A 687 -19.84 -16.82 4.94
CA ASP A 687 -18.79 -17.81 5.17
C ASP A 687 -18.50 -18.69 3.92
N ASP A 688 -19.24 -18.53 2.81
CA ASP A 688 -18.98 -19.20 1.52
C ASP A 688 -17.88 -18.46 0.75
N ASN A 689 -16.69 -18.49 1.35
CA ASN A 689 -15.51 -17.79 0.89
C ASN A 689 -15.11 -18.22 -0.53
N VAL A 690 -15.07 -17.24 -1.44
CA VAL A 690 -14.75 -17.42 -2.87
C VAL A 690 -13.38 -18.05 -3.10
N GLU A 691 -12.38 -17.70 -2.29
CA GLU A 691 -11.00 -18.17 -2.44
C GLU A 691 -10.83 -19.60 -1.92
N ILE A 692 -11.53 -19.98 -0.84
CA ILE A 692 -11.59 -21.37 -0.38
C ILE A 692 -12.27 -22.23 -1.45
N GLY A 693 -13.40 -21.77 -2.00
CA GLY A 693 -14.09 -22.45 -3.10
C GLY A 693 -13.20 -22.65 -4.33
N ALA A 694 -12.50 -21.60 -4.77
CA ALA A 694 -11.57 -21.67 -5.91
C ALA A 694 -10.36 -22.58 -5.64
N LEU A 695 -9.84 -22.62 -4.40
CA LEU A 695 -8.81 -23.59 -4.03
C LEU A 695 -9.36 -25.02 -4.06
N MET A 696 -10.56 -25.25 -3.53
CA MET A 696 -11.21 -26.57 -3.51
C MET A 696 -11.55 -27.10 -4.91
N GLU A 697 -11.91 -26.23 -5.86
CA GLU A 697 -12.01 -26.58 -7.28
C GLU A 697 -10.67 -27.14 -7.81
N LEU A 698 -9.56 -26.42 -7.57
CA LEU A 698 -8.23 -26.80 -8.06
C LEU A 698 -7.68 -28.08 -7.42
N VAL A 699 -8.05 -28.38 -6.17
CA VAL A 699 -7.57 -29.57 -5.43
C VAL A 699 -8.59 -30.71 -5.32
N ALA A 700 -9.77 -30.61 -5.96
CA ALA A 700 -10.84 -31.59 -5.82
C ALA A 700 -10.38 -33.04 -6.12
N SER A 701 -9.57 -33.23 -7.16
CA SER A 701 -9.02 -34.55 -7.50
C SER A 701 -7.96 -35.05 -6.51
N ALA A 702 -7.28 -34.17 -5.77
CA ALA A 702 -6.41 -34.57 -4.66
C ALA A 702 -7.25 -34.99 -3.45
N VAL A 703 -8.33 -34.27 -3.12
CA VAL A 703 -9.29 -34.67 -2.07
C VAL A 703 -9.89 -36.03 -2.37
N HIS A 704 -10.30 -36.30 -3.62
CA HIS A 704 -10.83 -37.60 -4.03
C HIS A 704 -9.78 -38.73 -3.96
N ARG A 705 -8.48 -38.44 -4.13
CA ARG A 705 -7.40 -39.42 -3.93
C ARG A 705 -7.13 -39.73 -2.45
N VAL A 706 -7.30 -38.75 -1.55
CA VAL A 706 -7.08 -38.94 -0.10
C VAL A 706 -8.29 -39.63 0.55
N ALA A 707 -9.51 -39.27 0.15
CA ALA A 707 -10.75 -39.87 0.64
C ALA A 707 -11.72 -40.11 -0.52
N PRO A 708 -11.58 -41.24 -1.25
CA PRO A 708 -12.44 -41.56 -2.40
C PRO A 708 -13.91 -41.77 -2.01
N MET A 709 -14.77 -41.76 -3.02
CA MET A 709 -16.17 -42.19 -2.93
C MET A 709 -16.63 -42.57 -4.34
N THR A 710 -16.91 -43.84 -4.51
CA THR A 710 -17.45 -44.41 -5.73
C THR A 710 -18.97 -44.46 -5.66
N LEU A 711 -19.61 -44.86 -6.77
CA LEU A 711 -21.03 -45.19 -6.78
C LEU A 711 -21.34 -46.35 -5.81
N ALA A 712 -20.47 -47.37 -5.77
CA ALA A 712 -20.63 -48.53 -4.89
C ALA A 712 -20.55 -48.16 -3.40
N ASP A 713 -19.68 -47.22 -3.01
CA ASP A 713 -19.61 -46.70 -1.62
C ASP A 713 -20.87 -45.93 -1.19
N SER A 714 -21.79 -45.67 -2.12
CA SER A 714 -23.04 -44.93 -1.92
C SER A 714 -24.28 -45.80 -2.18
N ASP A 715 -24.12 -47.13 -2.28
CA ASP A 715 -25.15 -48.12 -2.68
C ASP A 715 -25.76 -47.89 -4.08
N LEU A 716 -25.00 -47.34 -5.03
CA LEU A 716 -25.46 -47.10 -6.40
C LEU A 716 -24.80 -48.06 -7.40
N ASP A 717 -25.60 -48.72 -8.24
CA ASP A 717 -25.13 -49.51 -9.37
C ASP A 717 -25.14 -48.65 -10.66
N ALA A 718 -24.04 -48.66 -11.42
CA ALA A 718 -23.90 -47.92 -12.66
C ALA A 718 -24.97 -48.29 -13.72
N SER A 719 -25.53 -49.51 -13.65
CA SER A 719 -26.62 -49.98 -14.52
C SER A 719 -28.00 -49.41 -14.16
N GLN A 720 -28.16 -48.82 -12.97
CA GLN A 720 -29.41 -48.16 -12.54
C GLN A 720 -29.51 -46.70 -13.00
N ARG A 721 -28.52 -46.20 -13.75
CA ARG A 721 -28.55 -44.86 -14.33
C ARG A 721 -29.78 -44.73 -15.24
N ILE A 722 -30.59 -43.70 -15.01
CA ILE A 722 -31.69 -43.36 -15.92
C ILE A 722 -31.11 -42.59 -17.11
N ASP A 723 -31.42 -43.04 -18.32
CA ASP A 723 -31.06 -42.31 -19.54
C ASP A 723 -31.95 -41.07 -19.73
N ASP A 724 -31.39 -40.05 -20.38
CA ASP A 724 -32.02 -38.74 -20.53
C ASP A 724 -33.38 -38.79 -21.27
N ALA A 725 -33.62 -39.83 -22.07
CA ALA A 725 -34.88 -40.09 -22.77
C ALA A 725 -35.97 -40.74 -21.90
N ASP A 726 -35.58 -41.45 -20.84
CA ASP A 726 -36.47 -42.19 -19.95
C ASP A 726 -36.81 -41.41 -18.66
N LEU A 727 -36.12 -40.29 -18.42
CA LEU A 727 -36.43 -39.38 -17.32
C LEU A 727 -37.85 -38.78 -17.45
N PRO A 728 -38.63 -38.70 -16.37
CA PRO A 728 -39.92 -38.01 -16.37
C PRO A 728 -39.82 -36.59 -16.92
N ALA A 729 -40.74 -36.24 -17.82
CA ALA A 729 -40.59 -35.05 -18.66
C ALA A 729 -40.54 -33.73 -17.88
N SER A 730 -41.19 -33.65 -16.70
CA SER A 730 -41.06 -32.52 -15.77
C SER A 730 -39.63 -32.42 -15.22
N PHE A 731 -39.13 -33.50 -14.61
CA PHE A 731 -37.80 -33.58 -14.03
C PHE A 731 -36.70 -33.29 -15.06
N PHE A 732 -36.79 -33.87 -16.26
CA PHE A 732 -35.83 -33.61 -17.34
C PHE A 732 -35.78 -32.12 -17.71
N ARG A 733 -36.93 -31.49 -17.97
CA ARG A 733 -37.01 -30.05 -18.32
C ARG A 733 -36.44 -29.17 -17.22
N LEU A 734 -36.80 -29.44 -15.96
CA LEU A 734 -36.32 -28.67 -14.82
C LEU A 734 -34.80 -28.80 -14.63
N ARG A 735 -34.26 -30.03 -14.72
CA ARG A 735 -32.81 -30.28 -14.60
C ARG A 735 -32.04 -29.54 -15.70
N GLN A 736 -32.49 -29.63 -16.95
CA GLN A 736 -31.83 -28.92 -18.06
C GLN A 736 -31.91 -27.39 -17.89
N ARG A 737 -33.08 -26.85 -17.52
CA ARG A 737 -33.28 -25.40 -17.31
C ARG A 737 -32.39 -24.86 -16.19
N PHE A 738 -32.37 -25.52 -15.03
CA PHE A 738 -31.60 -25.05 -13.89
C PHE A 738 -30.10 -25.35 -13.97
N ALA A 739 -29.68 -26.37 -14.75
CA ALA A 739 -28.27 -26.52 -15.13
C ALA A 739 -27.75 -25.26 -15.83
N GLY A 740 -28.46 -24.81 -16.86
CA GLY A 740 -28.12 -23.60 -17.60
C GLY A 740 -28.16 -22.33 -16.75
N LEU A 741 -29.12 -22.20 -15.82
CA LEU A 741 -29.22 -21.03 -14.95
C LEU A 741 -28.13 -20.95 -13.87
N LEU A 742 -27.71 -22.09 -13.32
CA LEU A 742 -26.64 -22.18 -12.32
C LEU A 742 -25.23 -22.21 -12.96
N GLY A 743 -25.13 -22.43 -14.27
CA GLY A 743 -23.85 -22.60 -14.96
C GLY A 743 -23.15 -23.94 -14.65
N VAL A 744 -23.93 -24.98 -14.35
CA VAL A 744 -23.43 -26.35 -14.12
C VAL A 744 -23.76 -27.26 -15.31
N GLN A 745 -23.03 -28.36 -15.44
CA GLN A 745 -23.43 -29.44 -16.34
C GLN A 745 -24.54 -30.29 -15.69
N PRO A 746 -25.56 -30.75 -16.43
CA PRO A 746 -26.60 -31.63 -15.89
C PRO A 746 -26.00 -33.00 -15.57
N ALA A 747 -25.90 -33.32 -14.27
CA ALA A 747 -25.33 -34.57 -13.81
C ALA A 747 -26.22 -35.80 -14.14
N PRO A 748 -25.63 -37.01 -14.30
CA PRO A 748 -26.38 -38.26 -14.40
C PRO A 748 -27.33 -38.47 -13.22
N VAL A 749 -28.45 -39.14 -13.45
CA VAL A 749 -29.51 -39.35 -12.44
C VAL A 749 -29.65 -40.83 -12.12
N TYR A 750 -29.71 -41.15 -10.82
CA TYR A 750 -29.98 -42.49 -10.29
C TYR A 750 -31.23 -42.46 -9.40
N PRO A 751 -32.11 -43.46 -9.47
CA PRO A 751 -33.28 -43.57 -8.59
C PRO A 751 -32.89 -44.15 -7.24
N ARG A 752 -33.49 -43.65 -6.15
CA ARG A 752 -33.38 -44.27 -4.82
C ARG A 752 -34.68 -44.05 -4.04
N VAL A 753 -35.55 -45.07 -4.03
CA VAL A 753 -36.94 -44.99 -3.54
C VAL A 753 -37.01 -44.53 -2.08
N GLU A 754 -36.02 -44.87 -1.25
CA GLU A 754 -35.96 -44.48 0.16
C GLU A 754 -35.85 -42.97 0.38
N LEU A 755 -35.55 -42.18 -0.65
CA LEU A 755 -35.50 -40.71 -0.60
C LEU A 755 -36.86 -40.04 -0.79
N GLY A 756 -37.87 -40.73 -1.32
CA GLY A 756 -39.21 -40.18 -1.60
C GLY A 756 -39.16 -38.87 -2.39
N SER A 757 -39.48 -37.76 -1.74
CA SER A 757 -39.50 -36.42 -2.35
C SER A 757 -38.13 -35.74 -2.50
N GLN A 758 -37.07 -36.29 -1.89
CA GLN A 758 -35.75 -35.67 -1.82
C GLN A 758 -34.86 -35.88 -3.06
N ILE A 759 -33.90 -34.96 -3.24
CA ILE A 759 -32.87 -34.99 -4.29
C ILE A 759 -31.53 -34.62 -3.66
N HIS A 760 -30.49 -35.41 -3.89
CA HIS A 760 -29.14 -35.23 -3.34
C HIS A 760 -28.07 -35.32 -4.43
N VAL A 761 -26.87 -34.81 -4.14
CA VAL A 761 -25.66 -35.00 -4.98
C VAL A 761 -24.70 -35.95 -4.27
N ILE A 762 -24.25 -36.97 -4.97
CA ILE A 762 -23.17 -37.86 -4.51
C ILE A 762 -21.85 -37.39 -5.12
N ALA A 763 -20.90 -37.04 -4.25
CA ALA A 763 -19.60 -36.46 -4.57
C ALA A 763 -18.56 -37.50 -5.02
N CYS A 764 -18.97 -38.36 -5.96
CA CYS A 764 -18.06 -39.17 -6.77
C CYS A 764 -17.42 -38.31 -7.89
N ASP A 765 -16.52 -38.88 -8.67
CA ASP A 765 -15.83 -38.18 -9.77
C ASP A 765 -16.16 -38.86 -11.12
N PRO A 766 -16.99 -38.25 -12.00
CA PRO A 766 -17.74 -37.01 -11.81
C PRO A 766 -18.97 -37.17 -10.87
N PRO A 767 -19.47 -36.09 -10.25
CA PRO A 767 -20.60 -36.15 -9.32
C PRO A 767 -21.93 -36.50 -10.02
N VAL A 768 -22.83 -37.14 -9.28
CA VAL A 768 -24.15 -37.60 -9.79
C VAL A 768 -25.29 -37.11 -8.92
N LEU A 769 -26.50 -37.01 -9.50
CA LEU A 769 -27.75 -36.75 -8.79
C LEU A 769 -28.41 -38.07 -8.41
N VAL A 770 -28.95 -38.14 -7.20
CA VAL A 770 -29.81 -39.23 -6.74
C VAL A 770 -31.14 -38.63 -6.32
N ALA A 771 -32.24 -39.20 -6.84
CA ALA A 771 -33.59 -38.69 -6.61
C ALA A 771 -34.53 -39.82 -6.22
N GLY A 772 -35.44 -39.54 -5.29
CA GLY A 772 -36.53 -40.47 -4.96
C GLY A 772 -37.61 -40.52 -6.03
N ASP A 773 -38.49 -41.51 -5.93
CA ASP A 773 -39.55 -41.77 -6.90
C ASP A 773 -40.63 -40.68 -6.90
N GLU A 774 -41.02 -40.16 -5.73
CA GLU A 774 -41.91 -38.99 -5.63
C GLU A 774 -41.23 -37.74 -6.24
N ALA A 775 -39.91 -37.56 -6.04
CA ALA A 775 -39.16 -36.44 -6.61
C ALA A 775 -39.10 -36.51 -8.14
N LEU A 776 -38.84 -37.70 -8.69
CA LEU A 776 -38.80 -37.96 -10.13
C LEU A 776 -40.17 -37.76 -10.79
N THR A 777 -41.24 -38.22 -10.15
CA THR A 777 -42.60 -38.17 -10.69
C THR A 777 -43.38 -36.89 -10.35
N ALA A 778 -42.81 -36.01 -9.52
CA ALA A 778 -43.48 -34.79 -9.08
C ALA A 778 -43.85 -33.84 -10.24
N PRO A 779 -44.99 -33.12 -10.11
CA PRO A 779 -45.39 -32.08 -11.05
C PRO A 779 -44.45 -30.87 -10.96
N GLU A 780 -44.44 -30.04 -12.01
CA GLU A 780 -43.67 -28.79 -12.06
C GLU A 780 -44.23 -27.73 -11.08
N ARG A 781 -43.80 -27.82 -9.82
CA ARG A 781 -44.18 -26.91 -8.72
C ARG A 781 -42.95 -26.37 -7.97
N PRO A 782 -43.08 -25.26 -7.23
CA PRO A 782 -41.96 -24.64 -6.50
C PRO A 782 -41.19 -25.59 -5.55
N GLU A 783 -41.84 -26.58 -4.94
CA GLU A 783 -41.19 -27.54 -4.03
C GLU A 783 -40.16 -28.41 -4.76
N LEU A 784 -40.51 -28.93 -5.95
CA LEU A 784 -39.59 -29.70 -6.79
C LEU A 784 -38.44 -28.82 -7.30
N VAL A 785 -38.75 -27.57 -7.67
CA VAL A 785 -37.73 -26.58 -8.09
C VAL A 785 -36.74 -26.30 -6.96
N PHE A 786 -37.21 -26.05 -5.75
CA PHE A 786 -36.36 -25.79 -4.58
C PHE A 786 -35.37 -26.94 -4.35
N ARG A 787 -35.87 -28.18 -4.23
CA ARG A 787 -35.04 -29.38 -3.97
C ARG A 787 -34.01 -29.60 -5.07
N LEU A 788 -34.41 -29.46 -6.34
CA LEU A 788 -33.53 -29.68 -7.49
C LEU A 788 -32.44 -28.59 -7.59
N VAL A 789 -32.79 -27.32 -7.48
CA VAL A 789 -31.83 -26.20 -7.52
C VAL A 789 -30.83 -26.28 -6.36
N ARG A 790 -31.33 -26.60 -5.16
CA ARG A 790 -30.50 -26.80 -3.96
C ARG A 790 -29.47 -27.91 -4.19
N ALA A 791 -29.89 -29.08 -4.67
CA ALA A 791 -28.99 -30.18 -5.00
C ALA A 791 -27.97 -29.76 -6.09
N MET A 792 -28.45 -29.17 -7.19
CA MET A 792 -27.61 -28.81 -8.33
C MET A 792 -26.57 -27.71 -8.03
N THR A 793 -26.77 -26.89 -7.00
CA THR A 793 -25.77 -25.92 -6.54
C THR A 793 -24.47 -26.58 -6.06
N PHE A 794 -24.49 -27.86 -5.64
CA PHE A 794 -23.29 -28.62 -5.30
C PHE A 794 -22.52 -29.17 -6.51
N LEU A 795 -23.09 -29.13 -7.71
CA LEU A 795 -22.42 -29.54 -8.96
C LEU A 795 -21.39 -28.51 -9.45
N TRP A 796 -21.32 -27.34 -8.83
CA TRP A 796 -20.20 -26.41 -9.02
C TRP A 796 -18.87 -27.05 -8.57
N PRO A 797 -17.76 -26.86 -9.32
CA PRO A 797 -16.47 -27.46 -9.00
C PRO A 797 -16.04 -27.25 -7.54
N GLY A 798 -15.50 -28.31 -6.93
CA GLY A 798 -15.05 -28.28 -5.53
C GLY A 798 -16.15 -28.32 -4.46
N ARG A 799 -17.41 -27.95 -4.74
CA ARG A 799 -18.46 -27.87 -3.71
C ARG A 799 -18.97 -29.24 -3.26
N ALA A 800 -19.18 -30.18 -4.17
CA ALA A 800 -19.58 -31.55 -3.81
C ALA A 800 -18.59 -32.20 -2.83
N VAL A 801 -17.29 -32.15 -3.14
CA VAL A 801 -16.24 -32.66 -2.23
C VAL A 801 -16.05 -31.80 -0.98
N GLY A 802 -16.25 -30.48 -1.07
CA GLY A 802 -16.21 -29.60 0.10
C GLY A 802 -17.31 -29.89 1.12
N ALA A 803 -18.50 -30.26 0.65
CA ALA A 803 -19.66 -30.57 1.49
C ALA A 803 -19.68 -32.02 2.00
N SER A 804 -19.07 -32.97 1.27
CA SER A 804 -19.18 -34.40 1.57
C SER A 804 -18.00 -35.01 2.35
N ARG A 805 -16.93 -34.25 2.62
CA ARG A 805 -15.68 -34.79 3.16
C ARG A 805 -15.44 -34.31 4.60
N PRO A 806 -14.87 -35.16 5.48
CA PRO A 806 -14.46 -34.76 6.81
C PRO A 806 -13.53 -33.53 6.78
N GLY A 807 -13.72 -32.61 7.73
CA GLY A 807 -12.94 -31.36 7.80
C GLY A 807 -11.43 -31.60 7.86
N ARG A 808 -11.00 -32.66 8.56
CA ARG A 808 -9.59 -33.11 8.62
C ARG A 808 -8.98 -33.44 7.25
N VAL A 809 -9.76 -34.03 6.33
CA VAL A 809 -9.26 -34.38 4.98
C VAL A 809 -9.05 -33.12 4.15
N LEU A 810 -9.99 -32.18 4.21
CA LEU A 810 -9.88 -30.88 3.55
C LEU A 810 -8.67 -30.12 4.10
N ARG A 811 -8.47 -30.11 5.43
CA ARG A 811 -7.31 -29.49 6.09
C ARG A 811 -6.00 -30.10 5.59
N ALA A 812 -5.86 -31.42 5.60
CA ALA A 812 -4.63 -32.10 5.18
C ALA A 812 -4.21 -31.72 3.75
N VAL A 813 -5.16 -31.67 2.81
CA VAL A 813 -4.91 -31.27 1.42
C VAL A 813 -4.54 -29.78 1.32
N VAL A 814 -5.22 -28.89 2.04
CA VAL A 814 -4.85 -27.45 2.07
C VAL A 814 -3.45 -27.25 2.66
N MET A 815 -3.11 -27.94 3.75
CA MET A 815 -1.77 -27.91 4.37
C MET A 815 -0.68 -28.44 3.44
N ALA A 816 -0.94 -29.49 2.66
CA ALA A 816 -0.01 -29.96 1.64
C ALA A 816 0.29 -28.88 0.59
N VAL A 817 -0.73 -28.15 0.09
CA VAL A 817 -0.51 -27.03 -0.84
C VAL A 817 0.21 -25.85 -0.16
N PHE A 818 -0.12 -25.53 1.10
CA PHE A 818 0.50 -24.42 1.85
C PHE A 818 2.00 -24.66 2.08
N ARG A 819 2.37 -25.89 2.42
CA ARG A 819 3.77 -26.36 2.52
C ARG A 819 4.50 -26.28 1.19
N GLU A 820 3.89 -26.72 0.09
CA GLU A 820 4.51 -26.58 -1.25
C GLU A 820 4.64 -25.11 -1.70
N ALA A 821 3.70 -24.25 -1.29
CA ALA A 821 3.73 -22.83 -1.60
C ALA A 821 4.79 -22.06 -0.80
N SER A 822 4.91 -22.32 0.49
CA SER A 822 5.80 -21.59 1.43
C SER A 822 7.19 -22.20 1.62
N GLY A 823 7.38 -23.49 1.32
CA GLY A 823 8.59 -24.23 1.67
C GLY A 823 8.73 -24.58 3.16
N SER A 824 7.75 -24.23 3.99
CA SER A 824 7.74 -24.45 5.44
C SER A 824 7.14 -25.82 5.81
N PRO A 825 7.61 -26.52 6.86
CA PRO A 825 7.17 -27.87 7.20
C PRO A 825 5.73 -28.00 7.75
N ILE A 826 4.99 -26.89 7.89
CA ILE A 826 3.61 -26.74 8.43
C ILE A 826 2.74 -28.00 8.28
N GLY A 827 2.13 -28.46 9.38
CA GLY A 827 1.25 -29.63 9.36
C GLY A 827 1.99 -30.88 8.87
N SER A 828 3.26 -31.07 9.25
CA SER A 828 4.03 -32.32 9.08
C SER A 828 3.49 -33.44 9.95
N ASP A 829 2.90 -33.06 11.07
CA ASP A 829 2.55 -33.95 12.17
C ASP A 829 1.12 -34.50 12.01
N ASP A 830 0.39 -34.03 10.99
CA ASP A 830 -0.90 -34.57 10.56
C ASP A 830 -0.70 -35.98 9.96
N PRO A 831 -1.38 -37.03 10.45
CA PRO A 831 -1.28 -38.39 9.91
C PRO A 831 -1.58 -38.51 8.40
N LEU A 832 -2.38 -37.58 7.84
CA LEU A 832 -2.69 -37.53 6.41
C LEU A 832 -1.67 -36.71 5.59
N ALA A 833 -0.71 -36.03 6.22
CA ALA A 833 0.23 -35.12 5.55
C ALA A 833 0.96 -35.74 4.36
N ALA A 834 1.47 -36.97 4.50
CA ALA A 834 2.18 -37.67 3.45
C ALA A 834 1.26 -38.04 2.27
N VAL A 835 0.08 -38.59 2.56
CA VAL A 835 -0.93 -38.98 1.55
C VAL A 835 -1.46 -37.75 0.81
N ALA A 836 -1.71 -36.66 1.54
CA ALA A 836 -2.13 -35.39 0.98
C ALA A 836 -1.04 -34.75 0.09
N ALA A 837 0.23 -34.77 0.52
CA ALA A 837 1.35 -34.29 -0.29
C ALA A 837 1.53 -35.12 -1.57
N GLU A 838 1.40 -36.45 -1.51
CA GLU A 838 1.43 -37.31 -2.69
C GLU A 838 0.25 -37.01 -3.63
N ALA A 839 -0.96 -36.84 -3.10
CA ALA A 839 -2.15 -36.49 -3.87
C ALA A 839 -2.02 -35.12 -4.56
N VAL A 840 -1.54 -34.09 -3.86
CA VAL A 840 -1.24 -32.76 -4.42
C VAL A 840 -0.15 -32.84 -5.49
N SER A 841 0.85 -33.70 -5.31
CA SER A 841 1.93 -33.87 -6.30
C SER A 841 1.43 -34.42 -7.66
N LYS A 842 0.32 -35.17 -7.65
CA LYS A 842 -0.34 -35.77 -8.80
C LYS A 842 -1.40 -34.88 -9.46
N LEU A 843 -1.55 -33.62 -9.01
CA LEU A 843 -2.39 -32.64 -9.70
C LEU A 843 -1.81 -32.29 -11.08
N LEU A 844 -2.68 -31.87 -12.00
CA LEU A 844 -2.27 -31.35 -13.31
C LEU A 844 -1.33 -30.14 -13.11
N PRO A 845 -0.24 -30.00 -13.90
CA PRO A 845 0.77 -28.97 -13.67
C PRO A 845 0.20 -27.54 -13.56
N GLN A 846 -0.75 -27.19 -14.43
CA GLN A 846 -1.42 -25.89 -14.42
C GLN A 846 -2.26 -25.68 -13.14
N ALA A 847 -3.06 -26.67 -12.74
CA ALA A 847 -3.87 -26.61 -11.53
C ALA A 847 -2.99 -26.52 -10.27
N ARG A 848 -1.86 -27.24 -10.24
CA ARG A 848 -0.88 -27.19 -9.14
C ARG A 848 -0.24 -25.81 -8.99
N VAL A 849 0.16 -25.17 -10.10
CA VAL A 849 0.66 -23.78 -10.10
C VAL A 849 -0.41 -22.79 -9.61
N GLN A 850 -1.65 -22.93 -10.10
CA GLN A 850 -2.77 -22.08 -9.68
C GLN A 850 -3.12 -22.28 -8.19
N ALA A 851 -3.07 -23.52 -7.68
CA ALA A 851 -3.32 -23.85 -6.28
C ALA A 851 -2.25 -23.24 -5.35
N ARG A 852 -0.97 -23.28 -5.74
CA ARG A 852 0.11 -22.58 -5.00
C ARG A 852 -0.11 -21.06 -4.97
N ALA A 853 -0.49 -20.46 -6.10
CA ALA A 853 -0.79 -19.03 -6.16
C ALA A 853 -2.01 -18.65 -5.29
N ALA A 854 -3.05 -19.49 -5.24
CA ALA A 854 -4.19 -19.32 -4.34
C ALA A 854 -3.80 -19.47 -2.86
N ALA A 855 -2.95 -20.46 -2.54
CA ALA A 855 -2.42 -20.66 -1.19
C ALA A 855 -1.58 -19.47 -0.70
N LEU A 856 -0.70 -18.91 -1.53
CA LEU A 856 0.06 -17.70 -1.18
C LEU A 856 -0.85 -16.50 -0.89
N ARG A 857 -1.94 -16.32 -1.67
CA ARG A 857 -2.94 -15.27 -1.37
C ARG A 857 -3.63 -15.50 -0.03
N LEU A 858 -4.09 -16.71 0.26
CA LEU A 858 -4.71 -17.06 1.55
C LEU A 858 -3.72 -16.86 2.72
N LEU A 859 -2.47 -17.29 2.58
CA LEU A 859 -1.41 -17.09 3.58
C LEU A 859 -1.12 -15.60 3.82
N SER A 860 -1.09 -14.78 2.76
CA SER A 860 -0.80 -13.34 2.88
C SER A 860 -1.87 -12.56 3.65
N ARG A 861 -3.09 -13.11 3.79
CA ARG A 861 -4.18 -12.49 4.56
C ARG A 861 -4.03 -12.63 6.07
N GLY A 862 -3.16 -13.52 6.57
CA GLY A 862 -2.93 -13.70 8.00
C GLY A 862 -4.19 -14.04 8.81
N GLY A 863 -5.08 -14.86 8.23
CA GLY A 863 -6.30 -15.33 8.87
C GLY A 863 -6.32 -16.86 8.97
N GLY A 864 -6.69 -17.39 10.13
CA GLY A 864 -6.96 -18.84 10.27
C GLY A 864 -8.13 -19.25 9.38
N LEU A 865 -8.04 -20.41 8.74
CA LEU A 865 -9.09 -20.92 7.84
C LEU A 865 -9.98 -21.90 8.58
N ASN A 866 -11.30 -21.79 8.44
CA ASN A 866 -12.24 -22.74 9.01
C ASN A 866 -12.98 -23.49 7.89
N LEU A 867 -12.39 -24.58 7.41
CA LEU A 867 -12.93 -25.36 6.29
C LEU A 867 -14.26 -26.04 6.66
N SER A 868 -14.44 -26.42 7.94
CA SER A 868 -15.70 -26.96 8.46
C SER A 868 -16.82 -25.91 8.53
N LEU A 869 -16.50 -24.63 8.78
CA LEU A 869 -17.47 -23.53 8.68
C LEU A 869 -17.81 -23.22 7.21
N TRP A 870 -16.81 -23.16 6.34
CA TRP A 870 -17.00 -23.00 4.89
C TRP A 870 -17.89 -24.10 4.32
N ALA A 871 -17.61 -25.38 4.61
CA ALA A 871 -18.41 -26.52 4.16
C ALA A 871 -19.90 -26.41 4.57
N ARG A 872 -20.16 -26.04 5.83
CA ARG A 872 -21.53 -25.79 6.34
C ARG A 872 -22.22 -24.59 5.70
N SER A 873 -21.48 -23.60 5.20
CA SER A 873 -22.05 -22.44 4.49
C SER A 873 -22.52 -22.75 3.07
N LEU A 874 -22.07 -23.88 2.49
CA LEU A 874 -22.43 -24.29 1.14
C LEU A 874 -23.92 -24.65 1.03
N SER A 875 -24.48 -25.30 2.05
CA SER A 875 -25.91 -25.62 2.12
C SER A 875 -26.77 -24.37 2.24
N ARG A 876 -26.42 -23.43 3.14
CA ARG A 876 -27.13 -22.13 3.25
C ARG A 876 -27.18 -21.39 1.91
N THR A 877 -26.06 -21.34 1.20
CA THR A 877 -26.01 -20.74 -0.14
C THR A 877 -26.89 -21.49 -1.14
N ALA A 878 -26.95 -22.81 -1.07
CA ALA A 878 -27.84 -23.64 -1.89
C ALA A 878 -29.33 -23.45 -1.54
N ASP A 879 -29.67 -23.27 -0.26
CA ASP A 879 -31.04 -22.98 0.20
C ASP A 879 -31.51 -21.60 -0.29
N ARG A 880 -30.63 -20.59 -0.22
CA ARG A 880 -30.87 -19.25 -0.76
C ARG A 880 -31.08 -19.26 -2.27
N ALA A 881 -30.24 -20.00 -3.01
CA ALA A 881 -30.40 -20.18 -4.46
C ALA A 881 -31.70 -20.93 -4.82
N GLY A 882 -32.04 -21.97 -4.05
CA GLY A 882 -33.29 -22.71 -4.15
C GLY A 882 -34.51 -21.81 -3.98
N MET A 883 -34.53 -20.97 -2.93
CA MET A 883 -35.63 -20.04 -2.65
C MET A 883 -35.79 -18.96 -3.72
N LEU A 884 -34.68 -18.39 -4.20
CA LEU A 884 -34.72 -17.39 -5.28
C LEU A 884 -35.34 -17.97 -6.56
N LEU A 885 -34.97 -19.20 -6.92
CA LEU A 885 -35.33 -19.82 -8.21
C LEU A 885 -36.65 -20.62 -8.17
N CYS A 886 -37.13 -21.06 -7.00
CA CYS A 886 -38.51 -21.53 -6.86
C CYS A 886 -39.51 -20.37 -6.81
N GLY A 887 -39.08 -19.20 -6.32
CA GLY A 887 -39.88 -17.97 -6.29
C GLY A 887 -40.99 -17.94 -5.24
N ASP A 888 -41.05 -18.93 -4.34
CA ASP A 888 -42.07 -19.08 -3.31
C ASP A 888 -41.45 -19.40 -1.94
N VAL A 889 -41.59 -18.48 -0.98
CA VAL A 889 -40.98 -18.59 0.35
C VAL A 889 -41.57 -19.73 1.19
N PRO A 890 -42.91 -19.94 1.25
CA PRO A 890 -43.49 -21.11 1.90
C PRO A 890 -42.97 -22.45 1.37
N ALA A 891 -42.90 -22.63 0.05
CA ALA A 891 -42.36 -23.85 -0.56
C ALA A 891 -40.86 -24.06 -0.24
N ALA A 892 -40.07 -22.99 -0.22
CA ALA A 892 -38.66 -23.05 0.17
C ALA A 892 -38.48 -23.44 1.65
N PHE A 893 -39.28 -22.87 2.55
CA PHE A 893 -39.23 -23.21 3.98
C PHE A 893 -39.71 -24.64 4.25
N ALA A 894 -40.71 -25.12 3.51
CA ALA A 894 -41.15 -26.52 3.57
C ALA A 894 -40.04 -27.47 3.10
N GLY A 895 -39.45 -27.21 1.93
CA GLY A 895 -38.35 -28.03 1.39
C GLY A 895 -37.08 -28.00 2.25
N ALA A 896 -36.79 -26.89 2.93
CA ALA A 896 -35.70 -26.83 3.91
C ALA A 896 -35.98 -27.73 5.13
N LYS A 897 -37.21 -27.66 5.66
CA LYS A 897 -37.67 -28.47 6.82
C LYS A 897 -37.67 -29.99 6.57
N GLU A 898 -37.72 -30.43 5.31
CA GLU A 898 -37.62 -31.84 4.93
C GLU A 898 -36.18 -32.40 5.03
N VAL A 899 -35.17 -31.53 5.04
CA VAL A 899 -33.74 -31.93 5.08
C VAL A 899 -33.12 -31.71 6.47
N GLY A 900 -33.66 -30.78 7.26
CA GLY A 900 -33.22 -30.49 8.63
C GLY A 900 -34.00 -29.32 9.22
N ASP A 901 -33.51 -28.75 10.32
CA ASP A 901 -34.12 -27.54 10.89
C ASP A 901 -34.02 -26.34 9.93
N LEU A 902 -35.04 -25.47 9.97
CA LEU A 902 -35.06 -24.25 9.17
C LEU A 902 -33.98 -23.28 9.68
N ASP A 903 -32.86 -23.18 8.95
CA ASP A 903 -31.77 -22.28 9.33
C ASP A 903 -32.24 -20.82 9.34
N ARG A 904 -31.91 -20.12 10.43
CA ARG A 904 -32.18 -18.69 10.62
C ARG A 904 -31.66 -17.86 9.45
N ASP A 905 -30.54 -18.24 8.84
CA ASP A 905 -29.98 -17.55 7.67
C ASP A 905 -30.93 -17.53 6.46
N LEU A 906 -31.68 -18.61 6.22
CA LEU A 906 -32.65 -18.67 5.13
C LEU A 906 -33.85 -17.76 5.43
N VAL A 907 -34.28 -17.73 6.69
CA VAL A 907 -35.32 -16.80 7.16
C VAL A 907 -34.85 -15.36 6.92
N GLU A 908 -33.66 -14.99 7.42
CA GLU A 908 -33.09 -13.65 7.25
C GLU A 908 -32.88 -13.26 5.77
N PHE A 909 -32.50 -14.21 4.91
CA PHE A 909 -32.34 -13.95 3.48
C PHE A 909 -33.67 -13.77 2.75
N SER A 910 -34.72 -14.53 3.09
CA SER A 910 -36.05 -14.49 2.42
C SER A 910 -36.64 -13.09 2.33
N TYR A 911 -36.24 -12.26 3.28
CA TYR A 911 -36.84 -10.99 3.59
C TYR A 911 -35.82 -9.83 3.39
N SER A 912 -34.61 -10.16 2.92
CA SER A 912 -33.49 -9.23 2.77
C SER A 912 -33.56 -8.35 1.51
N ALA A 913 -32.97 -7.15 1.57
CA ALA A 913 -32.78 -6.30 0.39
C ALA A 913 -31.94 -6.97 -0.71
N ALA A 914 -31.05 -7.93 -0.36
CA ALA A 914 -30.31 -8.71 -1.35
C ALA A 914 -31.25 -9.62 -2.16
N HIS A 915 -32.25 -10.23 -1.51
CA HIS A 915 -33.27 -11.04 -2.19
C HIS A 915 -34.19 -10.17 -3.08
N VAL A 916 -34.64 -9.00 -2.60
CA VAL A 916 -35.39 -8.02 -3.41
C VAL A 916 -34.56 -7.58 -4.63
N GLN A 917 -33.30 -7.19 -4.41
CA GLN A 917 -32.38 -6.75 -5.49
C GLN A 917 -32.15 -7.86 -6.52
N LEU A 918 -31.92 -9.09 -6.09
CA LEU A 918 -31.79 -10.26 -6.96
C LEU A 918 -33.04 -10.48 -7.81
N ARG A 919 -34.22 -10.46 -7.19
CA ARG A 919 -35.49 -10.62 -7.89
C ARG A 919 -35.71 -9.50 -8.91
N THR A 920 -35.40 -8.25 -8.58
CA THR A 920 -35.45 -7.11 -9.50
C THR A 920 -34.48 -7.27 -10.67
N GLN A 921 -33.21 -7.61 -10.41
CA GLN A 921 -32.19 -7.83 -11.46
C GLN A 921 -32.57 -8.96 -12.42
N LEU A 922 -33.28 -9.97 -11.93
CA LEU A 922 -33.66 -11.17 -12.68
C LEU A 922 -35.06 -11.09 -13.31
N GLY A 923 -35.75 -9.95 -13.21
CA GLY A 923 -37.12 -9.78 -13.71
C GLY A 923 -38.17 -10.64 -12.99
N LEU A 924 -37.86 -11.13 -11.79
CA LEU A 924 -38.75 -11.90 -10.92
C LEU A 924 -39.54 -11.01 -9.95
N GLY A 925 -39.05 -9.78 -9.73
CA GLY A 925 -39.62 -8.81 -8.80
C GLY A 925 -40.87 -8.11 -9.34
N ARG A 926 -41.75 -7.67 -8.43
CA ARG A 926 -42.88 -6.78 -8.72
C ARG A 926 -42.42 -5.31 -8.70
N GLY A 927 -42.72 -4.58 -9.77
CA GLY A 927 -42.53 -3.11 -9.85
C GLY A 927 -43.71 -2.33 -9.28
#